data_AF-A0A928QCE4-F1
#
_entry.id   AF-A0A928QCE4-F1
#
_cell.length_a   1.000
_cell.length_b   1.000
_cell.length_c   1.000
_cell.angle_alpha   90.00
_cell.angle_beta   90.00
_cell.angle_gamma   90.00
#
_symmetry.space_group_name_H-M   'P 1'
#
loop_
_entity.id
_entity.type
_entity.pdbx_description
1 polymer ?
#
loop_
_entity_poly.entity_id
_entity_poly.type
_entity_poly.pdbx_seq_one_letter_code
_entity_poly.pdbx_strand_id
1 'polypeptide(L)'
;MLLTFATPAPLADAAVITPDKPNNYYNYAEALQLALCFYDANKCGDEVGEDGYYSWRDDCHIKDAEIPLVPMNPMPKVNVGVSGPDDGVDNGLGNYDGEGDGGASEDEELYVGVNMTNKFIEENKKYLDPDGNGTLDLTGGWHDAGDHVKFGLPFTYSASTVGWGYYEFRDAYKDLGLDKHVEDEMRWANDYFMKATFLDDDDKVVAYCYQVGEGNNDHNYWCPPELQVDGTFVASSSCGVKRPAYFATREMPASDQAAGASASLAINYLNFKDTDPEYAAENLKYAKALYEFAVETHVEDWEPGMVPTAKSLGYDGGFYTSSYDYDELSWAAVWLYYACVAEDESQKQAAYDKYIMDIIAVDETTQNDKGAHNYTGYMKRIITDTGNCWQNIWVHCWDTVWGGVFAKLAPITNTARDWYIFRYNLEFWSGTSKETDTSNWGYEPVTTHKYFGMDDYLWNTPMTYDQIPDLPDSETSSDFIAKSPNGWAVVSGYGSARYNTAAGLCAMVYAKTTGDMTFAEWAKAQMAYILGNNPMGYAYEVGYGTNFASQPHHRSSHCSPTQSMEDPVVQVHTLWGALVGGPDLKDFHSDITKDYIYNEVTDDYNAGFCGDLAGLYYFYGAEGKEHEEDNYLKPDFDMSENAIGYDQVDADGNPLPTGLYISGGKNQENEAGIQIKIVVHNRTVNPPRFESNLKARYYFNIGEQLEIGEDISYIETRVDYDQEKSFTDGKNEAHISEPVKYDDNGTYYIEISWQNCDFYGSRVYQFGLLNKMNEETYDTVWDSTNDYSYADLISFEDDNAAAAITEKITLYADDKLIWGVEPDGTAAEDNGGNTMPTTTSGAESDDVDYGDANVDGKVNLADAVLIMQCKANPSKYTLTKQGTTNADCCDTGDGVSNKDALAIQRYLLGLINKLPTTSK
;
A
#
# COMPACT_ATOMS: atom_id res chain seq x y z
N MET A 1 10.69 44.82 -18.16
CA MET A 1 9.74 44.00 -17.38
C MET A 1 9.94 42.57 -17.85
N LEU A 2 10.91 41.88 -17.25
CA LEU A 2 11.20 40.46 -17.49
C LEU A 2 11.02 39.80 -16.14
N LEU A 3 9.94 39.03 -15.99
CA LEU A 3 9.73 38.16 -14.84
C LEU A 3 10.72 37.01 -14.95
N THR A 4 11.66 36.96 -14.03
CA THR A 4 12.48 35.79 -13.74
C THR A 4 11.60 34.73 -13.11
N PHE A 5 11.45 33.59 -13.77
CA PHE A 5 10.91 32.38 -13.17
C PHE A 5 11.81 31.97 -12.01
N ALA A 6 11.23 31.80 -10.83
CA ALA A 6 11.87 31.09 -9.74
C ALA A 6 12.05 29.63 -10.18
N THR A 7 13.29 29.15 -10.15
CA THR A 7 13.60 27.73 -10.22
C THR A 7 12.94 27.01 -9.04
N PRO A 8 12.22 25.90 -9.24
CA PRO A 8 11.78 25.08 -8.12
C PRO A 8 13.00 24.58 -7.35
N ALA A 9 12.89 24.53 -6.03
CA ALA A 9 13.88 23.89 -5.16
C ALA A 9 14.03 22.41 -5.58
N PRO A 10 15.23 21.82 -5.46
CA PRO A 10 15.40 20.39 -5.68
C PRO A 10 14.53 19.62 -4.68
N LEU A 11 13.74 18.68 -5.20
CA LEU A 11 12.96 17.68 -4.46
C LEU A 11 13.88 16.87 -3.55
N ALA A 12 13.36 16.39 -2.42
CA ALA A 12 14.05 15.43 -1.56
C ALA A 12 14.47 14.20 -2.39
N ASP A 13 15.71 13.75 -2.27
CA ASP A 13 16.21 12.58 -3.02
C ASP A 13 15.52 11.33 -2.46
N ALA A 14 14.52 10.87 -3.20
CA ALA A 14 13.88 9.58 -3.04
C ALA A 14 14.56 8.52 -3.93
N ALA A 15 14.35 7.27 -3.53
CA ALA A 15 15.13 6.06 -3.72
C ALA A 15 16.46 6.07 -2.96
N VAL A 16 16.69 5.03 -2.17
CA VAL A 16 17.95 4.87 -1.44
C VAL A 16 19.00 4.37 -2.43
N ILE A 17 20.06 5.16 -2.67
CA ILE A 17 21.15 4.77 -3.57
C ILE A 17 22.48 4.79 -2.80
N THR A 18 23.11 3.62 -2.75
CA THR A 18 24.37 3.25 -2.12
C THR A 18 25.25 2.57 -3.19
N PRO A 19 25.87 3.35 -4.10
CA PRO A 19 26.57 2.79 -5.27
C PRO A 19 27.72 1.83 -4.93
N ASP A 20 28.23 1.88 -3.70
CA ASP A 20 29.28 1.00 -3.16
C ASP A 20 28.74 -0.35 -2.66
N LYS A 21 27.42 -0.50 -2.55
CA LYS A 21 26.72 -1.72 -2.11
C LYS A 21 25.57 -2.00 -3.08
N PRO A 22 25.84 -2.56 -4.26
CA PRO A 22 24.77 -2.96 -5.18
C PRO A 22 23.89 -4.05 -4.53
N ASN A 23 22.62 -4.09 -4.93
CA ASN A 23 21.74 -5.18 -4.55
C ASN A 23 22.26 -6.53 -5.09
N ASN A 24 21.91 -7.60 -4.41
CA ASN A 24 21.91 -8.93 -5.01
C ASN A 24 20.73 -8.99 -6.00
N TYR A 25 20.95 -9.34 -7.26
CA TYR A 25 19.87 -9.36 -8.26
C TYR A 25 19.18 -10.72 -8.41
N TYR A 26 19.64 -11.71 -7.63
CA TYR A 26 19.22 -13.11 -7.74
C TYR A 26 18.78 -13.69 -6.39
N ASN A 27 18.63 -12.86 -5.34
CA ASN A 27 18.10 -13.31 -4.05
C ASN A 27 16.57 -13.35 -4.06
N TYR A 28 16.01 -14.30 -4.79
CA TYR A 28 14.57 -14.52 -4.88
C TYR A 28 13.95 -14.93 -3.54
N ALA A 29 14.75 -15.55 -2.66
CA ALA A 29 14.32 -15.93 -1.31
C ALA A 29 13.95 -14.70 -0.46
N GLU A 30 14.84 -13.70 -0.37
CA GLU A 30 14.57 -12.44 0.33
C GLU A 30 13.41 -11.68 -0.31
N ALA A 31 13.39 -11.56 -1.64
CA ALA A 31 12.29 -10.90 -2.34
C ALA A 31 10.94 -11.60 -2.06
N LEU A 32 10.89 -12.93 -2.09
CA LEU A 32 9.63 -13.65 -1.81
C LEU A 32 9.20 -13.50 -0.35
N GLN A 33 10.15 -13.48 0.59
CA GLN A 33 9.87 -13.22 2.00
C GLN A 33 9.23 -11.85 2.19
N LEU A 34 9.81 -10.81 1.58
CA LEU A 34 9.31 -9.45 1.68
C LEU A 34 7.97 -9.31 0.96
N ALA A 35 7.83 -9.84 -0.26
CA ALA A 35 6.61 -9.73 -1.07
C ALA A 35 5.33 -10.22 -0.36
N LEU A 36 5.43 -11.23 0.52
CA LEU A 36 4.32 -11.69 1.35
C LEU A 36 3.93 -10.67 2.43
N CYS A 37 4.90 -9.93 2.96
CA CYS A 37 4.69 -8.88 3.97
C CYS A 37 3.84 -7.72 3.45
N PHE A 38 3.72 -7.55 2.13
CA PHE A 38 2.83 -6.53 1.57
C PHE A 38 1.36 -6.87 1.82
N TYR A 39 0.96 -8.14 1.69
CA TYR A 39 -0.43 -8.54 1.92
C TYR A 39 -0.84 -8.35 3.38
N ASP A 40 0.05 -8.61 4.34
CA ASP A 40 -0.16 -8.30 5.76
C ASP A 40 -0.43 -6.79 5.96
N ALA A 41 0.31 -5.93 5.26
CA ALA A 41 0.18 -4.48 5.34
C ALA A 41 -1.12 -3.97 4.71
N ASN A 42 -1.82 -4.80 3.95
CA ASN A 42 -3.09 -4.50 3.29
C ASN A 42 -4.29 -5.22 3.93
N LYS A 43 -4.11 -6.02 4.98
CA LYS A 43 -5.24 -6.65 5.69
C LYS A 43 -6.21 -5.61 6.27
N CYS A 44 -7.50 -5.93 6.24
CA CYS A 44 -8.59 -5.10 6.72
C CYS A 44 -9.51 -5.91 7.63
N GLY A 45 -10.05 -5.31 8.69
CA GLY A 45 -11.02 -5.97 9.58
C GLY A 45 -10.70 -5.81 11.06
N ASP A 46 -11.37 -6.63 11.88
CA ASP A 46 -11.42 -6.61 13.34
C ASP A 46 -10.53 -7.68 14.01
N GLU A 47 -9.65 -8.30 13.22
CA GLU A 47 -8.66 -9.27 13.71
C GLU A 47 -7.25 -8.94 13.18
N VAL A 48 -7.05 -7.74 12.64
CA VAL A 48 -5.77 -7.33 12.04
C VAL A 48 -4.72 -7.18 13.14
N GLY A 49 -5.08 -6.59 14.28
CA GLY A 49 -4.16 -6.46 15.42
C GLY A 49 -3.79 -7.79 16.08
N GLU A 50 -4.51 -8.87 15.77
CA GLU A 50 -4.30 -10.20 16.36
C GLU A 50 -3.46 -11.15 15.49
N ASP A 51 -3.19 -10.79 14.23
CA ASP A 51 -2.54 -11.69 13.26
C ASP A 51 -1.04 -11.94 13.56
N GLY A 52 -0.43 -11.03 14.30
CA GLY A 52 0.94 -11.12 14.80
C GLY A 52 2.03 -10.76 13.78
N TYR A 53 1.70 -10.19 12.63
CA TYR A 53 2.68 -9.81 11.60
C TYR A 53 3.18 -8.37 11.82
N TYR A 54 2.30 -7.36 11.83
CA TYR A 54 2.70 -5.95 11.98
C TYR A 54 2.22 -5.28 13.27
N SER A 55 3.13 -4.63 13.99
CA SER A 55 2.78 -3.81 15.17
C SER A 55 2.22 -2.43 14.84
N TRP A 56 2.31 -2.00 13.58
CA TRP A 56 1.84 -0.70 13.10
C TRP A 56 0.55 -0.76 12.31
N ARG A 57 0.04 -1.98 12.08
CA ARG A 57 -1.33 -2.24 11.66
C ARG A 57 -2.13 -2.66 12.88
N ASP A 58 -3.39 -2.27 12.91
CA ASP A 58 -4.36 -2.70 13.92
C ASP A 58 -5.73 -2.84 13.27
N ASP A 59 -6.73 -3.18 14.06
CA ASP A 59 -8.11 -3.27 13.62
C ASP A 59 -8.54 -1.98 12.90
N CYS A 60 -9.05 -2.16 11.68
CA CYS A 60 -9.46 -1.06 10.84
C CYS A 60 -10.77 -1.39 10.13
N HIS A 61 -11.55 -0.35 9.83
CA HIS A 61 -12.88 -0.51 9.22
C HIS A 61 -13.77 -1.52 9.95
N ILE A 62 -13.66 -1.62 11.28
CA ILE A 62 -14.49 -2.51 12.11
C ILE A 62 -16.00 -2.28 11.92
N LYS A 63 -16.40 -1.14 11.37
CA LYS A 63 -17.77 -0.82 10.97
C LYS A 63 -18.28 -1.59 9.77
N ASP A 64 -17.40 -2.26 9.02
CA ASP A 64 -17.78 -3.25 8.03
C ASP A 64 -18.50 -4.45 8.70
N ALA A 65 -18.45 -4.61 10.04
CA ALA A 65 -19.24 -5.56 10.81
C ALA A 65 -20.74 -5.19 10.93
N GLU A 66 -21.09 -3.92 10.65
CA GLU A 66 -22.40 -3.33 10.92
C GLU A 66 -23.00 -2.66 9.67
N ILE A 67 -22.67 -3.14 8.46
CA ILE A 67 -23.17 -2.52 7.21
C ILE A 67 -24.70 -2.58 7.18
N PRO A 68 -25.42 -1.44 7.11
CA PRO A 68 -26.89 -1.45 7.14
C PRO A 68 -27.49 -2.25 5.98
N LEU A 69 -28.37 -3.21 6.28
CA LEU A 69 -29.09 -3.98 5.26
C LEU A 69 -30.31 -3.20 4.76
N VAL A 70 -30.04 -2.06 4.12
CA VAL A 70 -31.03 -1.18 3.48
C VAL A 70 -30.53 -0.78 2.10
N PRO A 71 -31.43 -0.49 1.14
CA PRO A 71 -31.02 -0.02 -0.18
C PRO A 71 -30.21 1.28 -0.09
N MET A 72 -29.08 1.33 -0.78
CA MET A 72 -28.24 2.53 -0.85
C MET A 72 -28.82 3.60 -1.79
N ASN A 73 -28.40 4.83 -1.56
CA ASN A 73 -28.73 5.98 -2.41
C ASN A 73 -27.46 6.75 -2.79
N PRO A 74 -27.19 7.03 -4.08
CA PRO A 74 -27.87 6.47 -5.25
C PRO A 74 -27.59 4.97 -5.41
N MET A 75 -28.52 4.26 -6.05
CA MET A 75 -28.26 2.88 -6.49
C MET A 75 -27.30 2.89 -7.70
N PRO A 76 -26.28 2.00 -7.72
CA PRO A 76 -25.39 1.87 -8.86
C PRO A 76 -26.13 1.28 -10.06
N LYS A 77 -25.58 1.51 -11.26
CA LYS A 77 -26.01 0.84 -12.50
C LYS A 77 -25.01 -0.27 -12.80
N VAL A 78 -25.50 -1.41 -13.28
CA VAL A 78 -24.66 -2.52 -13.76
C VAL A 78 -23.83 -2.04 -14.95
N ASN A 79 -22.56 -2.45 -14.98
CA ASN A 79 -21.64 -2.10 -16.05
C ASN A 79 -21.89 -2.95 -17.30
N VAL A 80 -21.63 -2.35 -18.46
CA VAL A 80 -21.79 -3.00 -19.76
C VAL A 80 -20.44 -2.99 -20.44
N GLY A 81 -19.87 -4.18 -20.70
CA GLY A 81 -18.69 -4.28 -21.55
C GLY A 81 -19.03 -3.77 -22.95
N VAL A 82 -18.09 -3.16 -23.65
CA VAL A 82 -18.25 -2.76 -25.06
C VAL A 82 -17.06 -3.27 -25.86
N SER A 83 -17.29 -3.83 -27.04
CA SER A 83 -16.21 -4.33 -27.91
C SER A 83 -15.98 -3.39 -29.10
N GLY A 84 -14.83 -2.71 -29.16
CA GLY A 84 -14.42 -1.90 -30.31
C GLY A 84 -13.00 -1.34 -30.22
N PRO A 85 -12.25 -1.20 -31.33
CA PRO A 85 -10.96 -0.50 -31.35
C PRO A 85 -11.17 1.01 -31.59
N ASP A 86 -10.79 1.81 -30.60
CA ASP A 86 -10.26 3.17 -30.76
C ASP A 86 -11.15 4.18 -31.54
N ASP A 87 -12.33 4.55 -31.01
CA ASP A 87 -13.15 5.65 -31.56
C ASP A 87 -13.17 6.93 -30.70
N GLY A 88 -12.49 6.95 -29.54
CA GLY A 88 -12.39 8.15 -28.71
C GLY A 88 -13.74 8.66 -28.20
N VAL A 89 -14.74 7.78 -28.07
CA VAL A 89 -16.05 8.05 -27.49
C VAL A 89 -16.32 7.03 -26.40
N ASP A 90 -16.10 7.44 -25.15
CA ASP A 90 -16.51 6.78 -23.90
C ASP A 90 -16.42 5.23 -23.86
N ASN A 91 -15.29 4.77 -23.32
CA ASN A 91 -14.72 3.43 -23.36
C ASN A 91 -15.17 2.55 -22.18
N GLY A 92 -16.46 2.49 -21.87
CA GLY A 92 -16.94 1.72 -20.72
C GLY A 92 -17.15 2.53 -19.44
N LEU A 93 -17.25 3.87 -19.53
CA LEU A 93 -18.08 4.54 -18.56
C LEU A 93 -19.51 4.07 -18.87
N GLY A 94 -20.07 3.23 -18.02
CA GLY A 94 -21.52 3.31 -17.85
C GLY A 94 -21.83 4.80 -17.71
N ASN A 95 -22.82 5.34 -18.43
CA ASN A 95 -23.23 6.74 -18.27
C ASN A 95 -23.49 7.00 -16.77
N TYR A 96 -22.45 7.46 -16.10
CA TYR A 96 -22.44 8.06 -14.80
C TYR A 96 -22.28 9.53 -15.11
N ASP A 97 -23.38 10.23 -14.89
CA ASP A 97 -23.58 11.63 -15.14
C ASP A 97 -22.62 12.49 -14.30
N GLY A 98 -21.78 11.89 -13.44
CA GLY A 98 -20.85 12.61 -12.57
C GLY A 98 -21.54 13.51 -11.54
N GLU A 99 -22.88 13.48 -11.45
CA GLU A 99 -23.66 14.31 -10.53
C GLU A 99 -23.81 13.63 -9.15
N GLY A 100 -22.87 12.77 -8.76
CA GLY A 100 -22.55 12.61 -7.35
C GLY A 100 -21.64 13.75 -6.95
N ASP A 101 -21.92 14.43 -5.84
CA ASP A 101 -21.20 15.64 -5.42
C ASP A 101 -19.74 15.42 -4.96
N GLY A 102 -19.13 14.29 -5.32
CA GLY A 102 -17.76 13.95 -4.94
C GLY A 102 -17.56 13.85 -3.43
N GLY A 103 -18.60 13.45 -2.68
CA GLY A 103 -18.57 13.38 -1.23
C GLY A 103 -18.79 14.73 -0.53
N ALA A 104 -19.06 15.81 -1.27
CA ALA A 104 -19.32 17.13 -0.68
C ALA A 104 -20.74 17.27 -0.11
N SER A 105 -21.58 16.24 -0.20
CA SER A 105 -22.94 16.26 0.36
C SER A 105 -22.96 16.32 1.87
N GLU A 106 -23.84 17.18 2.41
CA GLU A 106 -24.29 17.10 3.80
C GLU A 106 -25.38 16.03 3.99
N ASP A 107 -25.79 15.30 2.94
CA ASP A 107 -26.84 14.28 3.04
C ASP A 107 -26.33 13.00 3.73
N GLU A 108 -26.82 12.79 4.95
CA GLU A 108 -26.51 11.63 5.80
C GLU A 108 -26.92 10.29 5.15
N GLU A 109 -27.84 10.26 4.18
CA GLU A 109 -28.34 9.02 3.57
C GLU A 109 -27.54 8.55 2.33
N LEU A 110 -26.64 9.38 1.78
CA LEU A 110 -25.86 8.98 0.60
C LEU A 110 -24.82 7.91 0.91
N TYR A 111 -24.66 6.92 0.02
CA TYR A 111 -23.65 5.85 0.10
C TYR A 111 -23.71 5.04 1.41
N VAL A 112 -24.90 4.84 1.96
CA VAL A 112 -25.13 3.98 3.13
C VAL A 112 -25.89 2.72 2.71
N GLY A 113 -25.42 1.56 3.16
CA GLY A 113 -26.11 0.28 2.98
C GLY A 113 -25.66 -0.51 1.75
N VAL A 114 -26.60 -1.14 1.06
CA VAL A 114 -26.34 -2.14 0.01
C VAL A 114 -27.04 -1.85 -1.32
N ASN A 115 -26.49 -2.34 -2.44
CA ASN A 115 -27.07 -2.21 -3.78
C ASN A 115 -28.19 -3.24 -4.04
N MET A 116 -29.04 -3.52 -3.05
CA MET A 116 -30.18 -4.42 -3.19
C MET A 116 -31.50 -3.67 -3.05
N THR A 117 -32.55 -4.12 -3.75
CA THR A 117 -33.89 -3.54 -3.56
C THR A 117 -34.50 -3.99 -2.24
N ASN A 118 -35.36 -3.15 -1.63
CA ASN A 118 -36.13 -3.54 -0.43
C ASN A 118 -36.89 -4.85 -0.62
N LYS A 119 -37.43 -5.08 -1.82
CA LYS A 119 -38.14 -6.31 -2.15
C LYS A 119 -37.20 -7.52 -2.09
N PHE A 120 -36.02 -7.42 -2.69
CA PHE A 120 -35.01 -8.48 -2.66
C PHE A 120 -34.57 -8.80 -1.22
N ILE A 121 -34.31 -7.76 -0.42
CA ILE A 121 -33.92 -7.90 0.99
C ILE A 121 -35.01 -8.65 1.77
N GLU A 122 -36.27 -8.23 1.69
CA GLU A 122 -37.37 -8.87 2.42
C GLU A 122 -37.62 -10.32 1.98
N GLU A 123 -37.49 -10.62 0.68
CA GLU A 123 -37.64 -11.98 0.16
C GLU A 123 -36.51 -12.93 0.62
N ASN A 124 -35.30 -12.40 0.83
CA ASN A 124 -34.10 -13.17 1.16
C ASN A 124 -33.59 -12.95 2.60
N LYS A 125 -34.37 -12.24 3.44
CA LYS A 125 -33.95 -11.79 4.77
C LYS A 125 -33.42 -12.91 5.66
N LYS A 126 -34.02 -14.10 5.58
CA LYS A 126 -33.59 -15.26 6.38
C LYS A 126 -32.16 -15.73 6.11
N TYR A 127 -31.60 -15.38 4.95
CA TYR A 127 -30.23 -15.72 4.56
C TYR A 127 -29.28 -14.54 4.75
N LEU A 128 -29.73 -13.33 4.42
CA LEU A 128 -28.92 -12.11 4.51
C LEU A 128 -28.77 -11.59 5.96
N ASP A 129 -29.81 -11.75 6.78
CA ASP A 129 -29.89 -11.24 8.16
C ASP A 129 -30.50 -12.34 9.06
N PRO A 130 -29.77 -13.47 9.25
CA PRO A 130 -30.28 -14.61 10.01
C PRO A 130 -30.45 -14.32 11.51
N ASP A 131 -29.74 -13.35 12.06
CA ASP A 131 -29.83 -12.93 13.47
C ASP A 131 -30.86 -11.82 13.71
N GLY A 132 -31.32 -11.15 12.65
CA GLY A 132 -32.38 -10.15 12.67
C GLY A 132 -31.92 -8.79 13.20
N ASN A 133 -30.61 -8.52 13.18
CA ASN A 133 -30.03 -7.26 13.65
C ASN A 133 -30.15 -6.13 12.61
N GLY A 134 -30.44 -6.47 11.34
CA GLY A 134 -30.63 -5.51 10.24
C GLY A 134 -29.33 -4.98 9.62
N THR A 135 -28.20 -5.65 9.85
CA THR A 135 -26.87 -5.31 9.36
C THR A 135 -26.14 -6.54 8.82
N LEU A 136 -25.00 -6.33 8.18
CA LEU A 136 -24.15 -7.38 7.61
C LEU A 136 -22.73 -7.26 8.16
N ASP A 137 -22.12 -8.39 8.49
CA ASP A 137 -20.69 -8.48 8.76
C ASP A 137 -19.92 -8.79 7.47
N LEU A 138 -19.11 -7.81 7.06
CA LEU A 138 -18.22 -7.86 5.91
C LEU A 138 -16.79 -7.45 6.30
N THR A 139 -16.38 -7.60 7.57
CA THR A 139 -14.97 -7.42 7.97
C THR A 139 -14.06 -8.48 7.35
N GLY A 140 -12.76 -8.21 7.28
CA GLY A 140 -11.77 -9.12 6.68
C GLY A 140 -11.34 -8.68 5.27
N GLY A 141 -10.49 -9.49 4.66
CA GLY A 141 -9.98 -9.27 3.29
C GLY A 141 -8.90 -8.21 3.20
N TRP A 142 -8.54 -7.82 1.98
CA TRP A 142 -7.46 -6.85 1.72
C TRP A 142 -7.98 -5.52 1.19
N HIS A 143 -7.36 -4.43 1.60
CA HIS A 143 -7.34 -3.18 0.85
C HIS A 143 -6.64 -3.40 -0.49
N ASP A 144 -7.16 -2.77 -1.54
CA ASP A 144 -6.69 -2.95 -2.90
C ASP A 144 -5.27 -2.42 -3.14
N ALA A 145 -5.04 -1.14 -2.82
CA ALA A 145 -3.83 -0.43 -3.19
C ALA A 145 -3.23 0.40 -2.05
N GLY A 146 -2.85 1.64 -2.34
CA GLY A 146 -2.60 2.66 -1.33
C GLY A 146 -3.83 3.26 -0.67
N ASP A 147 -5.02 2.87 -1.14
CA ASP A 147 -6.34 3.24 -0.65
C ASP A 147 -6.90 2.16 0.29
N HIS A 148 -8.18 2.28 0.68
CA HIS A 148 -8.78 1.33 1.61
C HIS A 148 -10.10 0.71 1.13
N VAL A 149 -10.40 0.84 -0.15
CA VAL A 149 -11.52 0.13 -0.75
C VAL A 149 -11.14 -1.34 -0.95
N LYS A 150 -12.11 -2.22 -0.74
CA LYS A 150 -12.00 -3.65 -1.04
C LYS A 150 -12.60 -3.89 -2.42
N PHE A 151 -11.83 -3.74 -3.50
CA PHE A 151 -12.31 -3.93 -4.87
C PHE A 151 -12.29 -5.41 -5.28
N GLY A 152 -13.42 -5.97 -5.70
CA GLY A 152 -13.55 -7.43 -5.88
C GLY A 152 -12.79 -8.01 -7.07
N LEU A 153 -12.74 -7.31 -8.20
CA LEU A 153 -12.06 -7.81 -9.39
C LEU A 153 -10.55 -7.97 -9.18
N PRO A 154 -9.78 -6.93 -8.79
CA PRO A 154 -8.36 -7.10 -8.46
C PRO A 154 -8.15 -8.04 -7.27
N PHE A 155 -8.95 -7.97 -6.21
CA PHE A 155 -8.80 -8.84 -5.04
C PHE A 155 -8.93 -10.33 -5.39
N THR A 156 -9.97 -10.70 -6.16
CA THR A 156 -10.15 -12.11 -6.55
C THR A 156 -9.07 -12.58 -7.54
N TYR A 157 -8.58 -11.71 -8.42
CA TYR A 157 -7.41 -11.98 -9.24
C TYR A 157 -6.15 -12.21 -8.38
N SER A 158 -5.89 -11.34 -7.41
CA SER A 158 -4.71 -11.35 -6.55
C SER A 158 -4.67 -12.62 -5.72
N ALA A 159 -5.77 -12.92 -5.01
CA ALA A 159 -5.89 -14.13 -4.22
C ALA A 159 -5.75 -15.42 -5.06
N SER A 160 -6.42 -15.48 -6.23
CA SER A 160 -6.30 -16.65 -7.11
C SER A 160 -4.92 -16.79 -7.74
N THR A 161 -4.22 -15.70 -8.05
CA THR A 161 -2.90 -15.72 -8.67
C THR A 161 -1.78 -16.03 -7.67
N VAL A 162 -1.83 -15.48 -6.45
CA VAL A 162 -0.92 -15.89 -5.35
C VAL A 162 -1.14 -17.37 -5.01
N GLY A 163 -2.40 -17.78 -4.89
CA GLY A 163 -2.77 -19.18 -4.68
C GLY A 163 -2.27 -20.10 -5.81
N TRP A 164 -2.31 -19.63 -7.06
CA TRP A 164 -1.78 -20.35 -8.22
C TRP A 164 -0.25 -20.47 -8.15
N GLY A 165 0.47 -19.39 -7.83
CA GLY A 165 1.91 -19.40 -7.61
C GLY A 165 2.31 -20.42 -6.54
N TYR A 166 1.59 -20.45 -5.41
CA TYR A 166 1.81 -21.44 -4.35
C TYR A 166 1.48 -22.87 -4.81
N TYR A 167 0.38 -23.06 -5.55
CA TYR A 167 0.03 -24.36 -6.13
C TYR A 167 1.13 -24.90 -7.04
N GLU A 168 1.66 -24.06 -7.94
CA GLU A 168 2.70 -24.47 -8.88
C GLU A 168 4.06 -24.64 -8.20
N PHE A 169 4.45 -23.79 -7.26
CA PHE A 169 5.81 -23.78 -6.68
C PHE A 169 5.85 -24.04 -5.17
N ARG A 170 4.92 -24.85 -4.65
CA ARG A 170 4.85 -25.24 -3.23
C ARG A 170 6.18 -25.65 -2.61
N ASP A 171 7.00 -26.40 -3.35
CA ASP A 171 8.30 -26.86 -2.87
C ASP A 171 9.24 -25.69 -2.57
N ALA A 172 9.19 -24.59 -3.34
CA ALA A 172 9.99 -23.38 -3.08
C ALA A 172 9.59 -22.72 -1.75
N TYR A 173 8.28 -22.51 -1.53
CA TYR A 173 7.77 -21.95 -0.29
C TYR A 173 8.14 -22.82 0.92
N LYS A 174 8.08 -24.15 0.79
CA LYS A 174 8.46 -25.08 1.86
C LYS A 174 9.95 -25.11 2.14
N ASP A 175 10.78 -25.09 1.10
CA ASP A 175 12.25 -25.05 1.23
C ASP A 175 12.70 -23.78 1.96
N LEU A 176 12.04 -22.66 1.65
CA LEU A 176 12.26 -21.38 2.31
C LEU A 176 11.58 -21.27 3.70
N GLY A 177 10.62 -22.13 4.03
CA GLY A 177 9.83 -22.00 5.26
C GLY A 177 8.83 -20.84 5.26
N LEU A 178 8.40 -20.41 4.07
CA LEU A 178 7.39 -19.38 3.84
C LEU A 178 5.98 -19.96 3.58
N ASP A 179 5.85 -21.30 3.59
CA ASP A 179 4.58 -21.99 3.31
C ASP A 179 3.48 -21.62 4.30
N LYS A 180 3.81 -21.50 5.59
CA LYS A 180 2.83 -21.04 6.59
C LYS A 180 2.34 -19.62 6.29
N HIS A 181 3.24 -18.69 5.97
CA HIS A 181 2.89 -17.28 5.76
C HIS A 181 1.95 -17.12 4.56
N VAL A 182 2.28 -17.74 3.42
CA VAL A 182 1.36 -17.72 2.26
C VAL A 182 0.05 -18.45 2.55
N GLU A 183 0.05 -19.52 3.36
CA GLU A 183 -1.18 -20.20 3.76
C GLU A 183 -2.07 -19.33 4.66
N ASP A 184 -1.49 -18.54 5.57
CA ASP A 184 -2.22 -17.59 6.41
C ASP A 184 -2.86 -16.49 5.53
N GLU A 185 -2.14 -15.96 4.53
CA GLU A 185 -2.70 -15.00 3.56
C GLU A 185 -3.83 -15.59 2.71
N MET A 186 -3.67 -16.82 2.25
CA MET A 186 -4.71 -17.50 1.49
C MET A 186 -5.96 -17.80 2.32
N ARG A 187 -5.81 -18.02 3.64
CA ARG A 187 -6.96 -18.11 4.55
C ARG A 187 -7.63 -16.76 4.70
N TRP A 188 -6.89 -15.69 4.97
CA TRP A 188 -7.44 -14.35 5.14
C TRP A 188 -8.32 -13.93 3.95
N ALA A 189 -7.83 -14.12 2.72
CA ALA A 189 -8.57 -13.78 1.51
C ALA A 189 -9.80 -14.68 1.28
N ASN A 190 -9.64 -16.01 1.38
CA ASN A 190 -10.71 -16.94 1.03
C ASN A 190 -11.79 -17.05 2.12
N ASP A 191 -11.44 -16.81 3.38
CA ASP A 191 -12.39 -16.70 4.48
C ASP A 191 -13.30 -15.48 4.28
N TYR A 192 -12.74 -14.37 3.79
CA TYR A 192 -13.55 -13.22 3.36
C TYR A 192 -14.48 -13.58 2.20
N PHE A 193 -14.03 -14.28 1.15
CA PHE A 193 -14.91 -14.66 0.03
C PHE A 193 -16.07 -15.57 0.48
N MET A 194 -15.82 -16.49 1.42
CA MET A 194 -16.87 -17.32 2.01
C MET A 194 -17.82 -16.50 2.89
N LYS A 195 -17.29 -15.60 3.75
CA LYS A 195 -18.08 -14.68 4.59
C LYS A 195 -18.99 -13.77 3.73
N ALA A 196 -18.44 -13.25 2.64
CA ALA A 196 -19.11 -12.37 1.69
C ALA A 196 -20.15 -13.10 0.80
N THR A 197 -20.24 -14.43 0.85
CA THR A 197 -21.15 -15.23 0.03
C THR A 197 -22.31 -15.78 0.85
N PHE A 198 -23.52 -15.37 0.51
CA PHE A 198 -24.74 -15.79 1.18
C PHE A 198 -25.39 -16.94 0.41
N LEU A 199 -25.47 -18.11 1.03
CA LEU A 199 -26.08 -19.33 0.45
C LEU A 199 -27.51 -19.56 0.98
N ASP A 200 -28.35 -20.15 0.14
CA ASP A 200 -29.67 -20.64 0.54
C ASP A 200 -29.62 -22.07 1.13
N ASP A 201 -30.79 -22.62 1.51
CA ASP A 201 -30.90 -23.97 2.09
C ASP A 201 -30.45 -25.10 1.12
N ASP A 202 -30.32 -24.81 -0.18
CA ASP A 202 -29.91 -25.73 -1.25
C ASP A 202 -28.46 -25.44 -1.72
N ASP A 203 -27.67 -24.70 -0.93
CA ASP A 203 -26.31 -24.26 -1.22
C ASP A 203 -26.17 -23.42 -2.50
N LYS A 204 -27.21 -22.69 -2.89
CA LYS A 204 -27.18 -21.75 -4.02
C LYS A 204 -26.92 -20.33 -3.54
N VAL A 205 -26.11 -19.59 -4.31
CA VAL A 205 -25.82 -18.18 -4.01
C VAL A 205 -27.12 -17.37 -4.13
N VAL A 206 -27.43 -16.70 -3.03
CA VAL A 206 -28.45 -15.65 -2.92
C VAL A 206 -27.85 -14.32 -3.36
N ALA A 207 -26.71 -13.96 -2.74
CA ALA A 207 -25.95 -12.77 -3.05
C ALA A 207 -24.47 -12.98 -2.70
N TYR A 208 -23.59 -12.25 -3.38
CA TYR A 208 -22.15 -12.22 -3.11
C TYR A 208 -21.67 -10.77 -3.01
N CYS A 209 -21.09 -10.38 -1.89
CA CYS A 209 -20.49 -9.04 -1.74
C CYS A 209 -19.13 -9.02 -2.44
N TYR A 210 -19.04 -8.24 -3.51
CA TYR A 210 -17.80 -8.13 -4.27
C TYR A 210 -17.03 -6.84 -3.94
N GLN A 211 -17.65 -5.83 -3.31
CA GLN A 211 -16.94 -4.60 -2.95
C GLN A 211 -17.47 -3.97 -1.68
N VAL A 212 -16.56 -3.45 -0.85
CA VAL A 212 -16.88 -2.63 0.33
C VAL A 212 -16.06 -1.33 0.27
N GLY A 213 -16.74 -0.20 0.36
CA GLY A 213 -16.18 1.13 0.12
C GLY A 213 -16.57 1.71 -1.24
N GLU A 214 -16.65 3.04 -1.31
CA GLU A 214 -16.84 3.78 -2.57
C GLU A 214 -15.58 4.59 -2.83
N GLY A 215 -14.98 4.44 -4.01
CA GLY A 215 -13.62 4.92 -4.28
C GLY A 215 -13.47 6.42 -4.23
N ASN A 216 -14.43 7.21 -4.74
CA ASN A 216 -14.30 8.68 -4.66
C ASN A 216 -14.35 9.18 -3.20
N ASN A 217 -15.23 8.58 -2.39
CA ASN A 217 -15.32 8.87 -0.97
C ASN A 217 -14.03 8.51 -0.24
N ASP A 218 -13.44 7.34 -0.52
CA ASP A 218 -12.19 6.91 0.12
C ASP A 218 -10.99 7.77 -0.32
N HIS A 219 -10.90 8.06 -1.62
CA HIS A 219 -9.73 8.71 -2.22
C HIS A 219 -9.57 10.19 -1.87
N ASN A 220 -10.62 10.81 -1.32
CA ASN A 220 -10.59 12.16 -0.78
C ASN A 220 -9.80 12.30 0.53
N TYR A 221 -9.39 11.18 1.15
CA TYR A 221 -8.72 11.15 2.45
C TYR A 221 -7.32 10.53 2.31
N TRP A 222 -6.38 10.99 3.14
CA TRP A 222 -5.01 10.47 3.18
C TRP A 222 -4.54 10.23 4.61
N CYS A 223 -5.06 9.20 5.26
CA CYS A 223 -4.70 8.79 6.61
C CYS A 223 -4.56 7.27 6.70
N PRO A 224 -3.92 6.71 7.74
CA PRO A 224 -4.00 5.28 8.05
C PRO A 224 -5.44 4.76 8.16
N PRO A 225 -5.71 3.49 7.80
CA PRO A 225 -7.04 2.91 7.81
C PRO A 225 -7.64 2.80 9.21
N GLU A 226 -6.82 2.67 10.26
CA GLU A 226 -7.22 2.66 11.68
C GLU A 226 -7.87 3.99 12.09
N LEU A 227 -7.55 5.08 11.37
CA LEU A 227 -8.08 6.42 11.62
C LEU A 227 -9.29 6.77 10.74
N GLN A 228 -9.72 5.87 9.85
CA GLN A 228 -10.88 6.06 8.99
C GLN A 228 -12.15 5.58 9.70
N VAL A 229 -12.61 6.37 10.66
CA VAL A 229 -13.81 6.08 11.47
C VAL A 229 -14.98 6.98 11.10
N ASP A 230 -16.18 6.63 11.58
CA ASP A 230 -17.39 7.45 11.42
C ASP A 230 -17.15 8.87 11.94
N GLY A 231 -17.46 9.88 11.11
CA GLY A 231 -17.27 11.28 11.48
C GLY A 231 -15.81 11.75 11.45
N THR A 232 -14.91 11.04 10.76
CA THR A 232 -13.59 11.59 10.40
C THR A 232 -13.80 12.77 9.44
N PHE A 233 -13.74 14.01 9.96
CA PHE A 233 -13.88 15.23 9.18
C PHE A 233 -12.50 15.79 8.79
N VAL A 234 -12.35 16.24 7.55
CA VAL A 234 -11.16 16.97 7.09
C VAL A 234 -11.43 18.47 7.24
N ALA A 235 -10.40 19.30 7.43
CA ALA A 235 -10.54 20.76 7.35
C ALA A 235 -11.10 21.25 5.98
N SER A 236 -11.14 20.37 4.97
CA SER A 236 -11.67 20.62 3.62
C SER A 236 -12.84 19.73 3.19
N SER A 237 -13.34 18.81 4.02
CA SER A 237 -14.45 17.89 3.67
C SER A 237 -15.52 17.86 4.74
N SER A 238 -16.78 17.93 4.33
CA SER A 238 -17.97 18.02 5.19
C SER A 238 -18.63 16.68 5.52
N CYS A 239 -18.13 15.54 5.04
CA CYS A 239 -18.69 14.21 5.33
C CYS A 239 -17.65 13.28 5.98
N GLY A 240 -18.08 12.27 6.75
CA GLY A 240 -17.19 11.16 7.16
C GLY A 240 -17.06 10.13 6.03
N VAL A 241 -16.04 9.26 6.06
CA VAL A 241 -15.88 8.23 5.02
C VAL A 241 -16.91 7.12 5.21
N LYS A 242 -17.92 7.09 4.35
CA LYS A 242 -18.93 6.04 4.33
C LYS A 242 -18.45 4.87 3.47
N ARG A 243 -18.72 3.64 3.90
CA ARG A 243 -18.27 2.41 3.25
C ARG A 243 -19.47 1.52 2.88
N PRO A 244 -20.20 1.84 1.80
CA PRO A 244 -21.30 0.98 1.34
C PRO A 244 -20.79 -0.36 0.82
N ALA A 245 -21.68 -1.35 0.73
CA ALA A 245 -21.36 -2.67 0.20
C ALA A 245 -22.11 -2.96 -1.11
N TYR A 246 -21.39 -3.51 -2.08
CA TYR A 246 -21.89 -3.85 -3.41
C TYR A 246 -21.93 -5.37 -3.58
N PHE A 247 -23.07 -5.84 -4.06
CA PHE A 247 -23.43 -7.23 -4.17
C PHE A 247 -23.80 -7.63 -5.60
N ALA A 248 -23.35 -8.81 -5.98
CA ALA A 248 -23.86 -9.56 -7.10
C ALA A 248 -25.17 -10.24 -6.70
N THR A 249 -26.22 -10.02 -7.47
CA THR A 249 -27.52 -10.71 -7.36
C THR A 249 -28.01 -11.08 -8.75
N ARG A 250 -29.09 -11.86 -8.85
CA ARG A 250 -29.74 -12.14 -10.15
C ARG A 250 -30.34 -10.88 -10.80
N GLU A 251 -30.61 -9.82 -10.01
CA GLU A 251 -31.13 -8.54 -10.51
C GLU A 251 -30.00 -7.57 -10.89
N MET A 252 -28.86 -7.67 -10.21
CA MET A 252 -27.64 -6.87 -10.42
C MET A 252 -26.43 -7.80 -10.48
N PRO A 253 -26.18 -8.43 -11.64
CA PRO A 253 -25.13 -9.42 -11.78
C PRO A 253 -23.73 -8.81 -11.77
N ALA A 254 -22.74 -9.61 -11.36
CA ALA A 254 -21.31 -9.35 -11.44
C ALA A 254 -20.58 -10.68 -11.67
N SER A 255 -20.79 -11.26 -12.85
CA SER A 255 -20.32 -12.61 -13.20
C SER A 255 -18.80 -12.72 -13.26
N ASP A 256 -18.14 -11.64 -13.70
CA ASP A 256 -16.70 -11.40 -13.62
C ASP A 256 -16.17 -11.65 -12.19
N GLN A 257 -16.66 -10.89 -11.22
CA GLN A 257 -16.15 -10.90 -9.85
C GLN A 257 -16.55 -12.18 -9.09
N ALA A 258 -17.74 -12.72 -9.36
CA ALA A 258 -18.16 -14.00 -8.78
C ALA A 258 -17.33 -15.18 -9.31
N ALA A 259 -16.99 -15.18 -10.61
CA ALA A 259 -16.12 -16.19 -11.19
C ALA A 259 -14.68 -16.09 -10.68
N GLY A 260 -14.14 -14.87 -10.50
CA GLY A 260 -12.85 -14.66 -9.85
C GLY A 260 -12.78 -15.29 -8.45
N ALA A 261 -13.78 -15.03 -7.59
CA ALA A 261 -13.85 -15.62 -6.26
C ALA A 261 -13.94 -17.16 -6.30
N SER A 262 -14.71 -17.69 -7.27
CA SER A 262 -14.79 -19.13 -7.50
C SER A 262 -13.43 -19.73 -7.85
N ALA A 263 -12.65 -19.08 -8.72
CA ALA A 263 -11.31 -19.52 -9.08
C ALA A 263 -10.38 -19.56 -7.86
N SER A 264 -10.37 -18.49 -7.05
CA SER A 264 -9.56 -18.44 -5.81
C SER A 264 -9.89 -19.59 -4.87
N LEU A 265 -11.17 -19.81 -4.58
CA LEU A 265 -11.63 -20.88 -3.67
C LEU A 265 -11.33 -22.28 -4.23
N ALA A 266 -11.44 -22.49 -5.55
CA ALA A 266 -11.09 -23.77 -6.17
C ALA A 266 -9.58 -24.08 -6.08
N ILE A 267 -8.73 -23.06 -6.26
CA ILE A 267 -7.29 -23.15 -6.04
C ILE A 267 -6.99 -23.40 -4.56
N ASN A 268 -7.70 -22.71 -3.67
CA ASN A 268 -7.51 -22.86 -2.23
C ASN A 268 -7.85 -24.28 -1.76
N TYR A 269 -8.90 -24.90 -2.31
CA TYR A 269 -9.16 -26.33 -2.12
C TYR A 269 -7.93 -27.18 -2.50
N LEU A 270 -7.34 -26.97 -3.68
CA LEU A 270 -6.15 -27.71 -4.11
C LEU A 270 -4.97 -27.48 -3.17
N ASN A 271 -4.87 -26.29 -2.60
CA ASN A 271 -3.77 -25.92 -1.73
C ASN A 271 -3.86 -26.51 -0.32
N PHE A 272 -5.07 -26.74 0.18
CA PHE A 272 -5.32 -27.22 1.54
C PHE A 272 -5.86 -28.64 1.64
N LYS A 273 -6.27 -29.29 0.54
CA LYS A 273 -6.90 -30.63 0.57
C LYS A 273 -6.10 -31.71 1.31
N ASP A 274 -4.77 -31.57 1.38
CA ASP A 274 -3.88 -32.53 2.04
C ASP A 274 -3.53 -32.15 3.48
N THR A 275 -3.61 -30.86 3.84
CA THR A 275 -3.21 -30.32 5.15
C THR A 275 -4.42 -30.00 6.05
N ASP A 276 -5.53 -29.56 5.46
CA ASP A 276 -6.80 -29.23 6.11
C ASP A 276 -7.99 -29.58 5.19
N PRO A 277 -8.36 -30.87 5.09
CA PRO A 277 -9.36 -31.35 4.14
C PRO A 277 -10.79 -30.86 4.43
N GLU A 278 -11.13 -30.55 5.68
CA GLU A 278 -12.46 -30.04 6.03
C GLU A 278 -12.61 -28.60 5.54
N TYR A 279 -11.62 -27.75 5.82
CA TYR A 279 -11.57 -26.40 5.28
C TYR A 279 -11.55 -26.37 3.74
N ALA A 280 -10.72 -27.22 3.13
CA ALA A 280 -10.64 -27.33 1.68
C ALA A 280 -12.01 -27.71 1.08
N ALA A 281 -12.72 -28.68 1.67
CA ALA A 281 -14.04 -29.09 1.18
C ALA A 281 -15.06 -27.95 1.23
N GLU A 282 -15.01 -27.10 2.27
CA GLU A 282 -15.87 -25.90 2.36
C GLU A 282 -15.52 -24.90 1.25
N ASN A 283 -14.23 -24.64 1.00
CA ASN A 283 -13.79 -23.80 -0.12
C ASN A 283 -14.33 -24.33 -1.46
N LEU A 284 -14.23 -25.64 -1.71
CA LEU A 284 -14.73 -26.24 -2.96
C LEU A 284 -16.26 -26.14 -3.09
N LYS A 285 -16.99 -26.23 -1.98
CA LYS A 285 -18.45 -26.02 -1.94
C LYS A 285 -18.80 -24.61 -2.42
N TYR A 286 -18.19 -23.59 -1.82
CA TYR A 286 -18.42 -22.20 -2.20
C TYR A 286 -17.93 -21.91 -3.62
N ALA A 287 -16.78 -22.45 -4.03
CA ALA A 287 -16.27 -22.33 -5.39
C ALA A 287 -17.30 -22.83 -6.42
N LYS A 288 -17.87 -24.02 -6.21
CA LYS A 288 -18.90 -24.61 -7.09
C LYS A 288 -20.16 -23.74 -7.12
N ALA A 289 -20.61 -23.23 -5.97
CA ALA A 289 -21.79 -22.39 -5.86
C ALA A 289 -21.63 -21.03 -6.58
N LEU A 290 -20.49 -20.36 -6.39
CA LEU A 290 -20.17 -19.09 -7.04
C LEU A 290 -20.01 -19.23 -8.55
N TYR A 291 -19.37 -20.31 -9.04
CA TYR A 291 -19.32 -20.57 -10.48
C TYR A 291 -20.71 -20.79 -11.07
N GLU A 292 -21.53 -21.63 -10.45
CA GLU A 292 -22.90 -21.87 -10.92
C GLU A 292 -23.73 -20.58 -10.95
N PHE A 293 -23.53 -19.70 -9.97
CA PHE A 293 -24.15 -18.38 -9.94
C PHE A 293 -23.62 -17.44 -11.04
N ALA A 294 -22.29 -17.38 -11.24
CA ALA A 294 -21.68 -16.58 -12.30
C ALA A 294 -22.17 -17.04 -13.70
N VAL A 295 -22.23 -18.34 -13.94
CA VAL A 295 -22.77 -18.92 -15.19
C VAL A 295 -24.27 -18.61 -15.35
N GLU A 296 -25.07 -18.71 -14.28
CA GLU A 296 -26.50 -18.41 -14.32
C GLU A 296 -26.77 -16.93 -14.62
N THR A 297 -25.93 -16.04 -14.10
CA THR A 297 -26.11 -14.58 -14.16
C THR A 297 -25.37 -13.91 -15.31
N HIS A 298 -24.50 -14.64 -16.02
CA HIS A 298 -23.88 -14.20 -17.26
C HIS A 298 -24.95 -13.87 -18.31
N VAL A 299 -24.92 -12.64 -18.82
CA VAL A 299 -25.79 -12.17 -19.88
C VAL A 299 -24.94 -11.55 -20.99
N GLU A 300 -25.20 -11.95 -22.23
CA GLU A 300 -24.47 -11.49 -23.40
C GLU A 300 -25.39 -11.06 -24.55
N ASP A 301 -24.91 -10.11 -25.35
CA ASP A 301 -25.39 -9.90 -26.71
C ASP A 301 -24.44 -10.62 -27.68
N TRP A 302 -24.93 -11.61 -28.40
CA TRP A 302 -24.11 -12.42 -29.32
C TRP A 302 -24.90 -13.02 -30.49
N GLU A 303 -24.23 -13.09 -31.64
CA GLU A 303 -24.64 -13.86 -32.81
C GLU A 303 -23.50 -14.78 -33.28
N PRO A 304 -23.77 -15.99 -33.79
CA PRO A 304 -22.73 -16.92 -34.22
C PRO A 304 -21.71 -16.31 -35.20
N GLY A 305 -20.43 -16.47 -34.89
CA GLY A 305 -19.31 -15.95 -35.68
C GLY A 305 -18.90 -14.51 -35.37
N MET A 306 -19.57 -13.85 -34.41
CA MET A 306 -19.24 -12.50 -33.95
C MET A 306 -18.58 -12.53 -32.55
N VAL A 307 -17.89 -11.45 -32.19
CA VAL A 307 -17.37 -11.23 -30.84
C VAL A 307 -18.55 -10.82 -29.93
N PRO A 308 -18.82 -11.52 -28.82
CA PRO A 308 -19.92 -11.21 -27.93
C PRO A 308 -19.62 -9.96 -27.09
N THR A 309 -20.68 -9.39 -26.50
CA THR A 309 -20.58 -8.27 -25.55
C THR A 309 -21.29 -8.63 -24.24
N ALA A 310 -20.57 -8.62 -23.12
CA ALA A 310 -21.12 -8.92 -21.79
C ALA A 310 -21.99 -7.78 -21.26
N LYS A 311 -23.07 -8.13 -20.55
CA LYS A 311 -24.07 -7.22 -19.94
C LYS A 311 -24.25 -7.46 -18.44
N SER A 312 -23.33 -8.21 -17.83
CA SER A 312 -23.46 -8.73 -16.46
C SER A 312 -22.25 -8.41 -15.58
N LEU A 313 -21.60 -7.26 -15.80
CA LEU A 313 -20.35 -6.88 -15.13
C LEU A 313 -20.63 -6.07 -13.86
N GLY A 314 -19.84 -6.33 -12.81
CA GLY A 314 -19.98 -5.64 -11.53
C GLY A 314 -19.69 -4.14 -11.62
N TYR A 315 -20.34 -3.36 -10.75
CA TYR A 315 -20.01 -1.94 -10.57
C TYR A 315 -18.66 -1.80 -9.88
N ASP A 316 -17.82 -0.89 -10.37
CA ASP A 316 -16.45 -0.66 -9.87
C ASP A 316 -16.16 0.82 -9.58
N GLY A 317 -17.13 1.72 -9.78
CA GLY A 317 -16.94 3.16 -9.60
C GLY A 317 -16.05 3.86 -10.64
N GLY A 318 -15.59 3.16 -11.68
CA GLY A 318 -14.67 3.68 -12.70
C GLY A 318 -13.19 3.43 -12.39
N PHE A 319 -12.88 2.57 -11.42
CA PHE A 319 -11.51 2.22 -11.00
C PHE A 319 -11.03 0.91 -11.65
N TYR A 320 -11.79 -0.17 -11.49
CA TYR A 320 -11.48 -1.52 -11.99
C TYR A 320 -12.55 -2.00 -12.97
N THR A 321 -12.74 -1.23 -14.04
CA THR A 321 -13.79 -1.50 -15.02
C THR A 321 -13.48 -2.77 -15.79
N SER A 322 -14.31 -3.81 -15.61
CA SER A 322 -14.18 -5.05 -16.37
C SER A 322 -14.46 -4.84 -17.86
N SER A 323 -13.57 -5.35 -18.70
CA SER A 323 -13.77 -5.40 -20.14
C SER A 323 -14.84 -6.43 -20.54
N TYR A 324 -14.87 -7.58 -19.87
CA TYR A 324 -15.77 -8.72 -20.07
C TYR A 324 -15.52 -9.81 -19.01
N ASP A 325 -16.37 -10.85 -18.96
CA ASP A 325 -16.35 -11.89 -17.91
C ASP A 325 -15.99 -13.32 -18.40
N TYR A 326 -15.81 -13.49 -19.71
CA TYR A 326 -15.58 -14.81 -20.34
C TYR A 326 -14.30 -15.49 -19.84
N ASP A 327 -13.29 -14.71 -19.49
CA ASP A 327 -12.01 -15.18 -19.01
C ASP A 327 -12.04 -15.49 -17.53
N GLU A 328 -12.69 -14.71 -16.66
CA GLU A 328 -12.90 -15.11 -15.26
C GLU A 328 -13.74 -16.40 -15.19
N LEU A 329 -14.77 -16.51 -16.04
CA LEU A 329 -15.55 -17.74 -16.18
C LEU A 329 -14.66 -18.91 -16.64
N SER A 330 -13.78 -18.67 -17.62
CA SER A 330 -12.83 -19.69 -18.08
C SER A 330 -11.80 -20.05 -17.01
N TRP A 331 -11.37 -19.09 -16.20
CA TRP A 331 -10.40 -19.24 -15.12
C TRP A 331 -10.97 -20.08 -14.00
N ALA A 332 -12.17 -19.77 -13.54
CA ALA A 332 -12.91 -20.58 -12.59
C ALA A 332 -13.13 -22.01 -13.12
N ALA A 333 -13.55 -22.14 -14.38
CA ALA A 333 -13.82 -23.43 -15.01
C ALA A 333 -12.58 -24.34 -15.06
N VAL A 334 -11.41 -23.82 -15.48
CA VAL A 334 -10.18 -24.64 -15.49
C VAL A 334 -9.79 -25.08 -14.09
N TRP A 335 -9.91 -24.22 -13.07
CA TRP A 335 -9.56 -24.60 -11.70
C TRP A 335 -10.55 -25.58 -11.08
N LEU A 336 -11.84 -25.43 -11.33
CA LEU A 336 -12.85 -26.39 -10.90
C LEU A 336 -12.66 -27.75 -11.56
N TYR A 337 -12.18 -27.81 -12.80
CA TYR A 337 -11.75 -29.08 -13.40
C TYR A 337 -10.63 -29.73 -12.58
N TYR A 338 -9.55 -29.01 -12.27
CA TYR A 338 -8.44 -29.56 -11.47
C TYR A 338 -8.91 -29.97 -10.06
N ALA A 339 -9.73 -29.14 -9.41
CA ALA A 339 -10.29 -29.41 -8.10
C ALA A 339 -11.15 -30.68 -8.08
N CYS A 340 -12.10 -30.83 -9.01
CA CYS A 340 -12.94 -32.03 -9.09
C CYS A 340 -12.14 -33.30 -9.42
N VAL A 341 -11.13 -33.20 -10.30
CA VAL A 341 -10.25 -34.34 -10.60
C VAL A 341 -9.41 -34.73 -9.37
N ALA A 342 -8.97 -33.76 -8.58
CA ALA A 342 -8.22 -34.00 -7.35
C ALA A 342 -9.11 -34.54 -6.21
N GLU A 343 -10.38 -34.14 -6.15
CA GLU A 343 -11.40 -34.67 -5.23
C GLU A 343 -11.70 -36.15 -5.53
N ASP A 344 -11.95 -36.47 -6.80
CA ASP A 344 -12.21 -37.82 -7.26
C ASP A 344 -11.86 -37.97 -8.74
N GLU A 345 -10.78 -38.69 -9.03
CA GLU A 345 -10.29 -38.90 -10.41
C GLU A 345 -11.36 -39.54 -11.32
N SER A 346 -12.33 -40.27 -10.77
CA SER A 346 -13.44 -40.84 -11.55
C SER A 346 -14.38 -39.78 -12.14
N GLN A 347 -14.36 -38.56 -11.60
CA GLN A 347 -15.11 -37.42 -12.11
C GLN A 347 -14.44 -36.75 -13.30
N LYS A 348 -13.22 -37.13 -13.70
CA LYS A 348 -12.46 -36.46 -14.76
C LYS A 348 -13.27 -36.20 -16.05
N GLN A 349 -14.03 -37.19 -16.51
CA GLN A 349 -14.87 -36.99 -17.71
C GLN A 349 -16.04 -36.05 -17.42
N ALA A 350 -16.71 -36.18 -16.28
CA ALA A 350 -17.82 -35.30 -15.91
C ALA A 350 -17.37 -33.85 -15.70
N ALA A 351 -16.19 -33.65 -15.09
CA ALA A 351 -15.57 -32.34 -14.92
C ALA A 351 -15.16 -31.75 -16.28
N TYR A 352 -14.64 -32.56 -17.20
CA TYR A 352 -14.36 -32.11 -18.57
C TYR A 352 -15.65 -31.67 -19.28
N ASP A 353 -16.69 -32.51 -19.24
CA ASP A 353 -17.97 -32.26 -19.89
C ASP A 353 -18.72 -31.06 -19.30
N LYS A 354 -18.49 -30.75 -18.01
CA LYS A 354 -19.05 -29.56 -17.34
C LYS A 354 -18.19 -28.33 -17.62
N TYR A 355 -16.96 -28.29 -17.11
CA TYR A 355 -16.18 -27.06 -17.04
C TYR A 355 -15.37 -26.77 -18.30
N ILE A 356 -14.72 -27.78 -18.88
CA ILE A 356 -13.86 -27.54 -20.05
C ILE A 356 -14.71 -27.26 -21.29
N MET A 357 -15.86 -27.92 -21.41
CA MET A 357 -16.82 -27.64 -22.49
C MET A 357 -17.43 -26.23 -22.39
N ASP A 358 -17.63 -25.66 -21.21
CA ASP A 358 -18.08 -24.27 -21.07
C ASP A 358 -17.10 -23.29 -21.76
N ILE A 359 -15.82 -23.64 -21.83
CA ILE A 359 -14.80 -22.84 -22.51
C ILE A 359 -14.78 -23.11 -24.01
N ILE A 360 -14.63 -24.37 -24.42
CA ILE A 360 -14.21 -24.73 -25.79
C ILE A 360 -15.35 -25.22 -26.71
N ALA A 361 -16.60 -25.27 -26.24
CA ALA A 361 -17.72 -25.79 -27.03
C ALA A 361 -17.91 -25.02 -28.34
N VAL A 362 -18.35 -25.75 -29.37
CA VAL A 362 -18.65 -25.24 -30.72
C VAL A 362 -20.03 -25.68 -31.18
N ASP A 363 -20.62 -24.95 -32.11
CA ASP A 363 -21.81 -25.39 -32.83
C ASP A 363 -21.43 -26.33 -33.98
N GLU A 364 -21.46 -27.63 -33.69
CA GLU A 364 -21.22 -28.72 -34.65
C GLU A 364 -22.23 -28.76 -35.81
N THR A 365 -23.34 -28.00 -35.74
CA THR A 365 -24.39 -28.01 -36.77
C THR A 365 -24.23 -26.92 -37.82
N THR A 366 -23.37 -25.93 -37.57
CA THR A 366 -23.10 -24.82 -38.49
C THR A 366 -21.62 -24.74 -38.84
N GLN A 367 -21.34 -24.39 -40.10
CA GLN A 367 -20.00 -24.13 -40.59
C GLN A 367 -20.00 -22.83 -41.41
N ASN A 368 -18.92 -22.06 -41.29
CA ASN A 368 -18.69 -20.91 -42.18
C ASN A 368 -18.23 -21.39 -43.59
N ASP A 369 -18.03 -20.46 -44.51
CA ASP A 369 -17.63 -20.77 -45.90
C ASP A 369 -16.29 -21.53 -46.02
N LYS A 370 -15.49 -21.59 -44.95
CA LYS A 370 -14.21 -22.31 -44.87
C LYS A 370 -14.31 -23.65 -44.14
N GLY A 371 -15.50 -24.06 -43.69
CA GLY A 371 -15.72 -25.31 -42.95
C GLY A 371 -15.54 -25.21 -41.44
N ALA A 372 -15.22 -24.03 -40.90
CA ALA A 372 -14.99 -23.85 -39.46
C ALA A 372 -16.30 -23.71 -38.68
N HIS A 373 -16.30 -24.21 -37.45
CA HIS A 373 -17.44 -24.18 -36.53
C HIS A 373 -17.35 -22.96 -35.60
N ASN A 374 -18.47 -22.29 -35.37
CA ASN A 374 -18.52 -21.15 -34.44
C ASN A 374 -18.37 -21.64 -33.00
N TYR A 375 -17.55 -20.98 -32.18
CA TYR A 375 -17.51 -21.26 -30.75
C TYR A 375 -18.81 -20.82 -30.08
N THR A 376 -19.32 -21.64 -29.18
CA THR A 376 -20.48 -21.35 -28.32
C THR A 376 -20.05 -21.18 -26.85
N GLY A 377 -18.95 -21.81 -26.47
CA GLY A 377 -18.28 -21.60 -25.17
C GLY A 377 -17.53 -20.27 -25.09
N TYR A 378 -16.95 -19.99 -23.93
CA TYR A 378 -16.31 -18.71 -23.60
C TYR A 378 -15.18 -18.29 -24.55
N MET A 379 -14.52 -19.26 -25.21
CA MET A 379 -13.51 -19.02 -26.23
C MET A 379 -14.00 -18.06 -27.34
N LYS A 380 -15.31 -18.02 -27.61
CA LYS A 380 -15.94 -17.11 -28.58
C LYS A 380 -15.59 -15.64 -28.38
N ARG A 381 -15.19 -15.25 -27.16
CA ARG A 381 -14.77 -13.88 -26.83
C ARG A 381 -13.50 -13.44 -27.57
N ILE A 382 -12.57 -14.38 -27.75
CA ILE A 382 -11.23 -14.13 -28.33
C ILE A 382 -11.04 -14.82 -29.69
N ILE A 383 -11.78 -15.90 -29.95
CA ILE A 383 -11.74 -16.66 -31.21
C ILE A 383 -13.17 -16.99 -31.62
N THR A 384 -13.66 -16.43 -32.73
CA THR A 384 -15.07 -16.57 -33.13
C THR A 384 -15.44 -17.94 -33.71
N ASP A 385 -14.50 -18.61 -34.39
CA ASP A 385 -14.69 -19.93 -35.01
C ASP A 385 -13.39 -20.75 -35.06
N THR A 386 -13.50 -22.05 -35.27
CA THR A 386 -12.37 -23.00 -35.25
C THR A 386 -11.34 -22.80 -36.35
N GLY A 387 -11.60 -21.94 -37.34
CA GLY A 387 -10.68 -21.61 -38.43
C GLY A 387 -9.79 -20.40 -38.14
N ASN A 388 -9.99 -19.75 -36.98
CA ASN A 388 -9.24 -18.59 -36.55
C ASN A 388 -8.39 -18.92 -35.30
N CYS A 389 -7.43 -18.04 -35.01
CA CYS A 389 -6.67 -18.06 -33.78
C CYS A 389 -6.46 -16.65 -33.27
N TRP A 390 -6.34 -16.55 -31.95
CA TRP A 390 -6.09 -15.29 -31.27
C TRP A 390 -4.59 -15.09 -31.08
N GLN A 391 -4.13 -13.87 -31.33
CA GLN A 391 -2.79 -13.43 -30.94
C GLN A 391 -2.90 -12.86 -29.53
N ASN A 392 -2.47 -13.62 -28.53
CA ASN A 392 -2.45 -13.15 -27.15
C ASN A 392 -1.31 -12.15 -26.96
N ILE A 393 -1.61 -10.86 -27.18
CA ILE A 393 -0.68 -9.74 -27.09
C ILE A 393 -0.82 -8.93 -25.78
N TRP A 394 -1.60 -9.43 -24.82
CA TRP A 394 -1.72 -8.87 -23.48
C TRP A 394 -1.07 -9.82 -22.46
N VAL A 395 -1.38 -9.75 -21.18
CA VAL A 395 -0.87 -10.67 -20.16
C VAL A 395 -1.94 -10.97 -19.12
N HIS A 396 -1.73 -12.06 -18.37
CA HIS A 396 -2.46 -12.36 -17.14
C HIS A 396 -2.48 -11.14 -16.21
N CYS A 397 -3.64 -10.54 -16.00
CA CYS A 397 -3.88 -9.43 -15.07
C CYS A 397 -5.34 -9.45 -14.59
N TRP A 398 -5.70 -8.56 -13.67
CA TRP A 398 -7.03 -8.50 -13.04
C TRP A 398 -8.21 -8.39 -14.02
N ASP A 399 -8.02 -7.77 -15.19
CA ASP A 399 -9.06 -7.64 -16.23
C ASP A 399 -8.93 -8.67 -17.38
N THR A 400 -7.83 -9.44 -17.40
CA THR A 400 -7.56 -10.37 -18.50
C THR A 400 -6.74 -11.57 -18.01
N VAL A 401 -7.41 -12.64 -17.60
CA VAL A 401 -6.77 -13.84 -17.02
C VAL A 401 -6.46 -14.94 -18.04
N TRP A 402 -6.60 -14.67 -19.34
CA TRP A 402 -6.35 -15.66 -20.41
C TRP A 402 -4.96 -16.31 -20.35
N GLY A 403 -3.92 -15.59 -19.90
CA GLY A 403 -2.58 -16.15 -19.75
C GLY A 403 -2.57 -17.37 -18.82
N GLY A 404 -3.15 -17.23 -17.63
CA GLY A 404 -3.36 -18.33 -16.68
C GLY A 404 -4.30 -19.39 -17.23
N VAL A 405 -5.43 -18.99 -17.85
CA VAL A 405 -6.38 -19.95 -18.45
C VAL A 405 -5.66 -20.89 -19.42
N PHE A 406 -4.87 -20.38 -20.37
CA PHE A 406 -4.16 -21.23 -21.33
C PHE A 406 -3.03 -22.04 -20.69
N ALA A 407 -2.35 -21.51 -19.66
CA ALA A 407 -1.36 -22.27 -18.90
C ALA A 407 -1.95 -23.54 -18.28
N LYS A 408 -3.22 -23.48 -17.86
CA LYS A 408 -3.93 -24.61 -17.25
C LYS A 408 -4.78 -25.43 -18.23
N LEU A 409 -5.31 -24.81 -19.29
CA LEU A 409 -6.17 -25.43 -20.31
C LEU A 409 -5.37 -26.27 -21.30
N ALA A 410 -4.22 -25.78 -21.78
CA ALA A 410 -3.43 -26.48 -22.80
C ALA A 410 -2.99 -27.89 -22.38
N PRO A 411 -2.58 -28.15 -21.12
CA PRO A 411 -2.32 -29.52 -20.65
C PRO A 411 -3.55 -30.44 -20.63
N ILE A 412 -4.77 -29.88 -20.46
CA ILE A 412 -6.01 -30.65 -20.38
C ILE A 412 -6.49 -31.06 -21.78
N THR A 413 -6.59 -30.10 -22.69
CA THR A 413 -7.08 -30.31 -24.05
C THR A 413 -6.01 -30.96 -24.92
N ASN A 414 -4.74 -30.65 -24.64
CA ASN A 414 -3.56 -31.11 -25.37
C ASN A 414 -3.67 -30.92 -26.89
N THR A 415 -4.08 -29.72 -27.30
CA THR A 415 -4.24 -29.33 -28.70
C THR A 415 -3.13 -28.37 -29.16
N ALA A 416 -2.84 -28.38 -30.46
CA ALA A 416 -1.88 -27.44 -31.05
C ALA A 416 -2.26 -25.97 -30.77
N ARG A 417 -3.56 -25.64 -30.85
CA ARG A 417 -4.11 -24.31 -30.62
C ARG A 417 -3.76 -23.79 -29.23
N ASP A 418 -4.09 -24.55 -28.19
CA ASP A 418 -3.96 -24.05 -26.81
C ASP A 418 -2.50 -23.94 -26.40
N TRP A 419 -1.66 -24.91 -26.81
CA TRP A 419 -0.21 -24.83 -26.61
C TRP A 419 0.42 -23.67 -27.38
N TYR A 420 -0.05 -23.39 -28.60
CA TYR A 420 0.39 -22.24 -29.37
C TYR A 420 0.03 -20.93 -28.68
N ILE A 421 -1.23 -20.74 -28.28
CA ILE A 421 -1.66 -19.48 -27.66
C ILE A 421 -0.85 -19.21 -26.39
N PHE A 422 -0.62 -20.24 -25.57
CA PHE A 422 0.20 -20.10 -24.37
C PHE A 422 1.66 -19.74 -24.71
N ARG A 423 2.29 -20.49 -25.62
CA ARG A 423 3.68 -20.24 -26.02
C ARG A 423 3.86 -18.89 -26.72
N TYR A 424 2.96 -18.55 -27.62
CA TYR A 424 3.01 -17.31 -28.41
C TYR A 424 3.02 -16.08 -27.52
N ASN A 425 2.23 -16.08 -26.44
CA ASN A 425 2.24 -14.97 -25.48
C ASN A 425 3.64 -14.77 -24.88
N LEU A 426 4.33 -15.85 -24.51
CA LEU A 426 5.69 -15.79 -23.98
C LEU A 426 6.71 -15.37 -25.05
N GLU A 427 6.53 -15.76 -26.31
CA GLU A 427 7.34 -15.28 -27.43
C GLU A 427 7.13 -13.77 -27.65
N PHE A 428 5.88 -13.29 -27.59
CA PHE A 428 5.52 -11.87 -27.71
C PHE A 428 6.15 -11.04 -26.59
N TRP A 429 6.05 -11.50 -25.34
CA TRP A 429 6.58 -10.83 -24.16
C TRP A 429 8.09 -10.85 -24.08
N SER A 430 8.70 -12.02 -24.32
CA SER A 430 10.15 -12.15 -24.17
C SER A 430 10.90 -11.55 -25.34
N GLY A 431 10.44 -11.78 -26.58
CA GLY A 431 11.28 -11.57 -27.76
C GLY A 431 12.57 -12.39 -27.67
N THR A 432 12.49 -13.63 -27.18
CA THR A 432 13.67 -14.50 -27.00
C THR A 432 13.48 -15.85 -27.69
N SER A 433 14.61 -16.39 -28.16
CA SER A 433 14.76 -17.75 -28.67
C SER A 433 15.78 -18.49 -27.79
N LYS A 434 15.96 -19.81 -28.03
CA LYS A 434 16.99 -20.62 -27.33
C LYS A 434 18.43 -20.11 -27.52
N GLU A 435 18.68 -19.29 -28.54
CA GLU A 435 20.01 -18.75 -28.84
C GLU A 435 20.21 -17.31 -28.33
N THR A 436 19.16 -16.68 -27.80
CA THR A 436 19.21 -15.30 -27.33
C THR A 436 20.04 -15.18 -26.05
N ASP A 437 21.03 -14.29 -26.05
CA ASP A 437 21.83 -13.96 -24.86
C ASP A 437 21.12 -12.90 -24.00
N THR A 438 20.50 -13.35 -22.91
CA THR A 438 19.75 -12.49 -21.97
C THR A 438 20.62 -11.88 -20.86
N SER A 439 21.95 -12.14 -20.85
CA SER A 439 22.84 -11.77 -19.73
C SER A 439 22.94 -10.26 -19.46
N ASN A 440 22.64 -9.42 -20.44
CA ASN A 440 22.54 -7.95 -20.30
C ASN A 440 21.17 -7.46 -20.77
N TRP A 441 20.09 -8.11 -20.30
CA TRP A 441 18.71 -7.83 -20.73
C TRP A 441 18.50 -7.96 -22.25
N GLY A 442 19.38 -8.72 -22.91
CA GLY A 442 19.38 -8.87 -24.35
C GLY A 442 18.11 -9.55 -24.84
N TYR A 443 17.54 -9.01 -25.90
CA TYR A 443 16.42 -9.59 -26.62
C TYR A 443 16.76 -9.62 -28.10
N GLU A 444 16.26 -10.63 -28.81
CA GLU A 444 16.31 -10.67 -30.26
C GLU A 444 14.93 -10.33 -30.76
N PRO A 445 14.70 -9.19 -31.44
CA PRO A 445 13.42 -8.90 -32.03
C PRO A 445 13.04 -10.08 -32.93
N VAL A 446 12.12 -10.89 -32.46
CA VAL A 446 11.46 -11.87 -33.28
C VAL A 446 10.76 -11.04 -34.36
N THR A 447 10.84 -11.45 -35.61
CA THR A 447 10.31 -10.67 -36.75
C THR A 447 9.21 -11.42 -37.50
N THR A 448 8.88 -12.61 -37.01
CA THR A 448 7.93 -13.57 -37.57
C THR A 448 7.48 -14.51 -36.45
N HIS A 449 6.20 -14.87 -36.38
CA HIS A 449 5.70 -15.90 -35.45
C HIS A 449 5.72 -17.29 -36.09
N LYS A 450 5.48 -18.36 -35.34
CA LYS A 450 5.25 -19.70 -35.91
C LYS A 450 3.98 -19.70 -36.76
N TYR A 451 4.04 -20.09 -38.02
CA TYR A 451 2.92 -20.19 -38.95
C TYR A 451 1.89 -21.20 -38.45
N PHE A 452 0.80 -20.66 -37.93
CA PHE A 452 -0.46 -21.36 -37.72
C PHE A 452 -1.44 -20.88 -38.80
N GLY A 453 -1.40 -21.54 -39.95
CA GLY A 453 -2.17 -21.16 -41.14
C GLY A 453 -3.70 -21.18 -40.96
N MET A 454 -4.37 -20.44 -41.84
CA MET A 454 -5.81 -20.15 -41.86
C MET A 454 -6.72 -21.33 -42.29
N ASP A 455 -6.22 -22.57 -42.30
CA ASP A 455 -6.92 -23.74 -42.82
C ASP A 455 -7.19 -24.78 -41.72
N ASP A 456 -8.48 -25.09 -41.55
CA ASP A 456 -9.21 -26.03 -40.66
C ASP A 456 -8.49 -27.37 -40.25
N TYR A 457 -7.45 -27.79 -40.95
CA TYR A 457 -6.78 -29.07 -40.73
C TYR A 457 -5.76 -29.09 -39.57
N LEU A 458 -5.08 -27.97 -39.26
CA LEU A 458 -4.05 -27.93 -38.21
C LEU A 458 -4.64 -27.72 -36.80
N TRP A 459 -5.77 -27.03 -36.68
CA TRP A 459 -6.35 -26.56 -35.41
C TRP A 459 -6.80 -27.68 -34.46
N ASN A 460 -7.30 -28.78 -35.02
CA ASN A 460 -7.72 -29.98 -34.29
C ASN A 460 -6.71 -31.14 -34.43
N THR A 461 -5.53 -30.89 -35.00
CA THR A 461 -4.48 -31.91 -35.04
C THR A 461 -3.89 -32.08 -33.64
N PRO A 462 -3.88 -33.30 -33.07
CA PRO A 462 -3.18 -33.56 -31.83
C PRO A 462 -1.69 -33.22 -32.02
N MET A 463 -1.24 -32.16 -31.34
CA MET A 463 0.16 -31.79 -31.23
C MET A 463 0.47 -31.42 -29.81
N THR A 464 1.67 -31.79 -29.38
CA THR A 464 2.20 -31.48 -28.06
C THR A 464 3.17 -30.31 -28.14
N TYR A 465 3.44 -29.69 -26.98
CA TYR A 465 4.28 -28.49 -26.86
C TYR A 465 5.66 -28.62 -27.52
N ASP A 466 6.23 -29.83 -27.58
CA ASP A 466 7.55 -30.13 -28.15
C ASP A 466 7.59 -30.02 -29.68
N GLN A 467 6.42 -30.03 -30.34
CA GLN A 467 6.30 -29.91 -31.80
C GLN A 467 6.08 -28.47 -32.26
N ILE A 468 5.67 -27.56 -31.36
CA ILE A 468 5.38 -26.16 -31.67
C ILE A 468 6.62 -25.39 -32.17
N PRO A 469 7.83 -25.54 -31.56
CA PRO A 469 9.01 -24.82 -32.01
C PRO A 469 9.44 -25.12 -33.45
N ASP A 470 9.12 -26.33 -33.95
CA ASP A 470 9.50 -26.81 -35.27
C ASP A 470 8.56 -26.33 -36.40
N LEU A 471 7.51 -25.59 -36.05
CA LEU A 471 6.61 -25.02 -37.06
C LEU A 471 7.33 -23.96 -37.89
N PRO A 472 7.02 -23.87 -39.20
CA PRO A 472 7.63 -22.86 -40.06
C PRO A 472 7.25 -21.48 -39.58
N ASP A 473 8.10 -20.47 -39.74
CA ASP A 473 7.72 -19.09 -39.38
C ASP A 473 6.76 -18.48 -40.42
N SER A 474 5.94 -17.54 -39.97
CA SER A 474 4.95 -16.77 -40.72
C SER A 474 5.57 -15.49 -41.24
N GLU A 475 5.62 -15.34 -42.57
CA GLU A 475 6.22 -14.17 -43.22
C GLU A 475 5.39 -12.87 -43.06
N THR A 476 4.22 -12.92 -42.40
CA THR A 476 3.21 -11.84 -42.44
C THR A 476 2.98 -11.11 -41.13
N SER A 477 3.77 -11.34 -40.08
CA SER A 477 3.52 -10.75 -38.76
C SER A 477 4.76 -10.17 -38.14
N SER A 478 4.55 -9.03 -37.49
CA SER A 478 5.59 -8.16 -36.95
C SER A 478 5.22 -7.64 -35.55
N ASP A 479 4.35 -8.34 -34.82
CA ASP A 479 3.74 -7.85 -33.58
C ASP A 479 4.53 -8.34 -32.37
N PHE A 480 5.28 -7.44 -31.71
CA PHE A 480 6.13 -7.76 -30.55
C PHE A 480 6.05 -6.64 -29.52
N ILE A 481 6.26 -6.98 -28.24
CA ILE A 481 6.22 -5.99 -27.18
C ILE A 481 7.34 -4.97 -27.34
N ALA A 482 7.03 -3.71 -27.09
CA ALA A 482 8.04 -2.67 -27.04
C ALA A 482 9.01 -2.96 -25.88
N LYS A 483 10.30 -2.71 -26.14
CA LYS A 483 11.36 -2.79 -25.15
C LYS A 483 11.94 -1.41 -24.92
N SER A 484 12.28 -1.11 -23.66
CA SER A 484 13.09 0.06 -23.35
C SER A 484 14.50 -0.06 -23.95
N PRO A 485 15.29 1.02 -23.98
CA PRO A 485 16.70 0.97 -24.36
C PRO A 485 17.53 -0.10 -23.62
N ASN A 486 17.15 -0.48 -22.40
CA ASN A 486 17.83 -1.50 -21.60
C ASN A 486 16.98 -2.79 -21.44
N GLY A 487 16.12 -3.11 -22.42
CA GLY A 487 15.50 -4.42 -22.54
C GLY A 487 14.30 -4.68 -21.61
N TRP A 488 13.79 -3.65 -20.92
CA TRP A 488 12.58 -3.75 -20.10
C TRP A 488 11.35 -3.93 -20.98
N ALA A 489 10.54 -4.96 -20.71
CA ALA A 489 9.29 -5.21 -21.42
C ALA A 489 8.16 -4.33 -20.89
N VAL A 490 7.55 -3.51 -21.77
CA VAL A 490 6.49 -2.57 -21.35
C VAL A 490 5.29 -2.67 -22.26
N VAL A 491 4.18 -3.16 -21.70
CA VAL A 491 2.86 -3.16 -22.38
C VAL A 491 2.06 -1.90 -22.04
N SER A 492 2.26 -1.35 -20.85
CA SER A 492 1.67 -0.11 -20.34
C SER A 492 2.69 0.61 -19.45
N GLY A 493 2.67 1.96 -19.49
CA GLY A 493 3.51 2.77 -18.60
C GLY A 493 2.99 2.86 -17.15
N TYR A 494 1.75 2.45 -16.91
CA TYR A 494 1.15 2.37 -15.57
C TYR A 494 1.24 0.92 -15.07
N GLY A 495 1.94 0.67 -13.97
CA GLY A 495 2.13 -0.68 -13.43
C GLY A 495 2.87 -1.62 -14.37
N SER A 496 3.96 -1.14 -15.00
CA SER A 496 4.77 -1.93 -15.94
C SER A 496 5.41 -3.16 -15.28
N ALA A 497 5.83 -3.06 -14.02
CA ALA A 497 6.44 -4.16 -13.26
C ALA A 497 5.47 -5.32 -13.04
N ARG A 498 4.24 -5.03 -12.61
CA ARG A 498 3.14 -5.99 -12.46
C ARG A 498 2.90 -6.86 -13.69
N TYR A 499 2.84 -6.24 -14.87
CA TYR A 499 2.62 -7.01 -16.10
C TYR A 499 3.82 -7.89 -16.46
N ASN A 500 5.03 -7.41 -16.15
CA ASN A 500 6.26 -8.15 -16.39
C ASN A 500 6.35 -9.41 -15.51
N THR A 501 6.07 -9.27 -14.22
CA THR A 501 6.08 -10.38 -13.27
C THR A 501 4.96 -11.38 -13.54
N ALA A 502 3.79 -10.95 -13.99
CA ALA A 502 2.73 -11.87 -14.41
C ALA A 502 3.11 -12.70 -15.64
N ALA A 503 3.81 -12.10 -16.62
CA ALA A 503 4.41 -12.84 -17.74
C ALA A 503 5.56 -13.76 -17.28
N GLY A 504 6.34 -13.34 -16.27
CA GLY A 504 7.37 -14.14 -15.61
C GLY A 504 6.80 -15.40 -14.96
N LEU A 505 5.72 -15.28 -14.17
CA LEU A 505 4.96 -16.42 -13.64
C LEU A 505 4.50 -17.37 -14.75
N CYS A 506 3.88 -16.84 -15.81
CA CYS A 506 3.49 -17.65 -16.96
C CYS A 506 4.68 -18.40 -17.59
N ALA A 507 5.85 -17.76 -17.70
CA ALA A 507 7.08 -18.37 -18.19
C ALA A 507 7.60 -19.47 -17.27
N MET A 508 7.58 -19.28 -15.95
CA MET A 508 7.96 -20.29 -14.96
C MET A 508 7.03 -21.50 -15.02
N VAL A 509 5.72 -21.29 -15.14
CA VAL A 509 4.75 -22.39 -15.27
C VAL A 509 4.94 -23.14 -16.59
N TYR A 510 5.20 -22.43 -17.69
CA TYR A 510 5.53 -23.06 -18.97
C TYR A 510 6.77 -23.94 -18.85
N ALA A 511 7.85 -23.42 -18.25
CA ALA A 511 9.08 -24.16 -18.01
C ALA A 511 8.84 -25.40 -17.13
N LYS A 512 8.06 -25.28 -16.05
CA LYS A 512 7.73 -26.42 -15.18
C LYS A 512 6.91 -27.48 -15.89
N THR A 513 5.96 -27.06 -16.71
CA THR A 513 5.04 -27.96 -17.40
C THR A 513 5.71 -28.68 -18.57
N THR A 514 6.59 -27.99 -19.30
CA THR A 514 7.14 -28.48 -20.58
C THR A 514 8.61 -28.94 -20.50
N GLY A 515 9.35 -28.45 -19.50
CA GLY A 515 10.81 -28.56 -19.42
C GLY A 515 11.56 -27.60 -20.35
N ASP A 516 10.87 -26.70 -21.07
CA ASP A 516 11.49 -25.71 -21.95
C ASP A 516 11.82 -24.43 -21.18
N MET A 517 13.12 -24.21 -20.93
CA MET A 517 13.64 -23.06 -20.18
C MET A 517 13.76 -21.77 -21.02
N THR A 518 13.39 -21.78 -22.31
CA THR A 518 13.60 -20.64 -23.22
C THR A 518 13.16 -19.30 -22.62
N PHE A 519 11.96 -19.24 -22.06
CA PHE A 519 11.40 -18.00 -21.51
C PHE A 519 11.80 -17.76 -20.05
N ALA A 520 12.32 -18.77 -19.36
CA ALA A 520 12.73 -18.65 -17.98
C ALA A 520 14.00 -17.79 -17.83
N GLU A 521 14.89 -17.80 -18.82
CA GLU A 521 16.06 -16.92 -18.86
C GLU A 521 15.68 -15.46 -19.07
N TRP A 522 14.59 -15.20 -19.81
CA TRP A 522 14.03 -13.85 -19.95
C TRP A 522 13.43 -13.36 -18.62
N ALA A 523 12.58 -14.18 -17.97
CA ALA A 523 12.00 -13.85 -16.68
C ALA A 523 13.08 -13.56 -15.63
N LYS A 524 14.14 -14.38 -15.56
CA LYS A 524 15.31 -14.14 -14.70
C LYS A 524 15.95 -12.77 -14.95
N ALA A 525 16.11 -12.37 -16.22
CA ALA A 525 16.69 -11.08 -16.57
C ALA A 525 15.77 -9.89 -16.22
N GLN A 526 14.46 -10.03 -16.39
CA GLN A 526 13.51 -8.99 -15.98
C GLN A 526 13.39 -8.88 -14.45
N MET A 527 13.44 -10.01 -13.72
CA MET A 527 13.50 -10.00 -12.27
C MET A 527 14.77 -9.32 -11.77
N ALA A 528 15.92 -9.60 -12.36
CA ALA A 528 17.16 -8.89 -12.04
C ALA A 528 17.01 -7.37 -12.27
N TYR A 529 16.28 -6.95 -13.32
CA TYR A 529 15.94 -5.55 -13.55
C TYR A 529 15.10 -4.99 -12.39
N ILE A 530 14.05 -5.69 -11.97
CA ILE A 530 13.19 -5.29 -10.84
C ILE A 530 13.99 -5.19 -9.53
N LEU A 531 14.90 -6.12 -9.28
CA LEU A 531 15.69 -6.20 -8.04
C LEU A 531 16.92 -5.26 -8.02
N GLY A 532 17.06 -4.41 -9.06
CA GLY A 532 17.98 -3.26 -9.05
C GLY A 532 19.07 -3.27 -10.11
N ASN A 533 19.14 -4.29 -10.98
CA ASN A 533 20.02 -4.30 -12.14
C ASN A 533 19.39 -3.49 -13.27
N ASN A 534 19.28 -2.18 -13.07
CA ASN A 534 18.61 -1.27 -13.98
C ASN A 534 19.31 0.10 -14.01
N PRO A 535 18.99 0.97 -14.98
CA PRO A 535 19.63 2.29 -15.10
C PRO A 535 19.35 3.25 -13.93
N MET A 536 18.30 3.02 -13.15
CA MET A 536 17.97 3.82 -11.98
C MET A 536 18.83 3.45 -10.76
N GLY A 537 19.35 2.22 -10.72
CA GLY A 537 20.31 1.74 -9.72
C GLY A 537 19.70 1.32 -8.38
N TYR A 538 18.38 1.11 -8.33
CA TYR A 538 17.64 0.66 -7.16
C TYR A 538 16.53 -0.32 -7.54
N ALA A 539 16.11 -1.17 -6.59
CA ALA A 539 15.01 -2.12 -6.76
C ALA A 539 13.65 -1.43 -6.76
N TYR A 540 12.71 -1.96 -7.54
CA TYR A 540 11.30 -1.56 -7.53
C TYR A 540 10.49 -2.32 -6.47
N GLU A 541 11.11 -3.24 -5.74
CA GLU A 541 10.53 -3.84 -4.53
C GLU A 541 10.97 -3.04 -3.30
N VAL A 542 10.00 -2.49 -2.57
CA VAL A 542 10.26 -1.67 -1.38
C VAL A 542 10.94 -2.51 -0.30
N GLY A 543 12.06 -2.00 0.21
CA GLY A 543 12.84 -2.64 1.28
C GLY A 543 13.79 -3.76 0.84
N TYR A 544 13.82 -4.10 -0.45
CA TYR A 544 14.72 -5.13 -0.97
C TYR A 544 16.18 -4.68 -1.03
N GLY A 545 17.09 -5.48 -0.48
CA GLY A 545 18.52 -5.23 -0.55
C GLY A 545 18.92 -3.92 0.13
N THR A 546 19.81 -3.16 -0.50
CA THR A 546 20.35 -1.88 0.02
C THR A 546 19.84 -0.66 -0.73
N ASN A 547 19.31 -0.85 -1.94
CA ASN A 547 18.85 0.20 -2.82
C ASN A 547 17.43 -0.12 -3.30
N PHE A 548 16.45 0.68 -2.93
CA PHE A 548 15.06 0.42 -3.29
C PHE A 548 14.23 1.71 -3.42
N ALA A 549 13.12 1.61 -4.15
CA ALA A 549 12.06 2.62 -4.17
C ALA A 549 11.46 2.74 -2.76
N SER A 550 11.36 3.97 -2.27
CA SER A 550 11.14 4.30 -0.86
C SER A 550 9.90 5.15 -0.62
N GLN A 551 9.21 5.58 -1.69
CA GLN A 551 8.06 6.47 -1.63
C GLN A 551 6.81 5.85 -2.31
N PRO A 552 6.37 4.65 -1.91
CA PRO A 552 5.10 4.08 -2.38
C PRO A 552 3.93 5.04 -2.13
N HIS A 553 3.01 5.10 -3.09
CA HIS A 553 1.73 5.80 -2.94
C HIS A 553 0.83 4.97 -2.01
N HIS A 554 1.06 5.02 -0.71
CA HIS A 554 0.35 4.16 0.24
C HIS A 554 0.06 4.86 1.57
N ARG A 555 -1.23 4.99 1.91
CA ARG A 555 -1.72 5.80 3.03
C ARG A 555 -1.21 5.32 4.39
N SER A 556 -1.30 4.01 4.64
CA SER A 556 -0.97 3.43 5.94
C SER A 556 0.53 3.53 6.25
N SER A 557 1.39 3.21 5.28
CA SER A 557 2.85 3.35 5.45
C SER A 557 3.30 4.81 5.52
N HIS A 558 2.61 5.71 4.81
CA HIS A 558 2.89 7.14 4.86
C HIS A 558 2.52 7.76 6.22
N CYS A 559 1.47 7.26 6.86
CA CYS A 559 1.07 7.62 8.22
C CYS A 559 0.99 9.14 8.48
N SER A 560 0.34 9.86 7.54
CA SER A 560 0.23 11.33 7.61
C SER A 560 -0.55 11.78 8.85
N PRO A 561 -0.01 12.69 9.68
CA PRO A 561 -0.73 13.31 10.80
C PRO A 561 -1.56 14.52 10.36
N THR A 562 -1.46 14.93 9.09
CA THR A 562 -2.08 16.15 8.54
C THR A 562 -3.01 15.87 7.37
N GLN A 563 -3.24 14.59 7.05
CA GLN A 563 -4.07 14.14 5.92
C GLN A 563 -3.56 14.63 4.56
N SER A 564 -2.24 14.65 4.39
CA SER A 564 -1.57 15.17 3.20
C SER A 564 -0.51 14.21 2.71
N MET A 565 -0.47 13.96 1.39
CA MET A 565 0.61 13.21 0.72
C MET A 565 1.96 13.94 0.72
N GLU A 566 1.97 15.23 1.07
CA GLU A 566 3.18 16.07 1.11
C GLU A 566 3.74 16.20 2.53
N ASP A 567 3.06 15.62 3.52
CA ASP A 567 3.46 15.73 4.92
C ASP A 567 3.16 14.44 5.71
N PRO A 568 4.19 13.66 6.12
CA PRO A 568 5.63 13.90 5.89
C PRO A 568 6.08 13.84 4.42
N VAL A 569 7.33 14.22 4.13
CA VAL A 569 7.87 14.06 2.76
C VAL A 569 8.30 12.62 2.48
N VAL A 570 8.57 11.86 3.55
CA VAL A 570 9.00 10.45 3.50
C VAL A 570 7.93 9.55 4.10
N GLN A 571 7.94 8.28 3.72
CA GLN A 571 7.12 7.28 4.42
C GLN A 571 7.52 7.15 5.89
N VAL A 572 6.56 7.02 6.80
CA VAL A 572 6.84 6.75 8.22
C VAL A 572 7.23 5.30 8.44
N HIS A 573 6.66 4.40 7.64
CA HIS A 573 6.94 2.97 7.67
C HIS A 573 7.54 2.50 6.34
N THR A 574 8.49 1.56 6.40
CA THR A 574 8.89 0.81 5.20
C THR A 574 7.81 -0.22 4.87
N LEU A 575 7.18 -0.09 3.72
CA LEU A 575 6.17 -1.03 3.22
C LEU A 575 6.84 -2.24 2.58
N TRP A 576 7.33 -3.17 3.40
CA TRP A 576 8.13 -4.31 2.94
C TRP A 576 7.49 -5.08 1.80
N GLY A 577 8.26 -5.31 0.74
CA GLY A 577 7.91 -6.17 -0.38
C GLY A 577 6.93 -5.60 -1.39
N ALA A 578 6.42 -4.39 -1.18
CA ALA A 578 5.52 -3.76 -2.13
C ALA A 578 6.25 -3.56 -3.47
N LEU A 579 5.68 -4.08 -4.55
CA LEU A 579 6.18 -3.85 -5.89
C LEU A 579 5.58 -2.53 -6.39
N VAL A 580 6.41 -1.50 -6.59
CA VAL A 580 5.95 -0.25 -7.20
C VAL A 580 5.68 -0.46 -8.71
N GLY A 581 4.98 0.49 -9.33
CA GLY A 581 4.58 0.40 -10.74
C GLY A 581 5.72 0.15 -11.74
N GLY A 582 6.96 0.52 -11.41
CA GLY A 582 8.13 0.26 -12.25
C GLY A 582 8.30 1.30 -13.36
N PRO A 583 9.32 1.15 -14.22
CA PRO A 583 9.76 2.23 -15.08
C PRO A 583 8.93 2.34 -16.36
N ASP A 584 9.04 3.49 -17.02
CA ASP A 584 8.45 3.73 -18.33
C ASP A 584 9.29 3.08 -19.47
N LEU A 585 8.82 3.24 -20.71
CA LEU A 585 9.52 2.77 -21.93
C LEU A 585 10.91 3.40 -22.16
N LYS A 586 11.35 4.34 -21.33
CA LYS A 586 12.66 4.99 -21.40
C LYS A 586 13.55 4.63 -20.22
N ASP A 587 13.20 3.58 -19.46
CA ASP A 587 13.90 3.16 -18.24
C ASP A 587 13.83 4.18 -17.09
N PHE A 588 12.87 5.11 -17.13
CA PHE A 588 12.73 6.14 -16.10
C PHE A 588 11.69 5.75 -15.05
N HIS A 589 12.01 6.01 -13.78
CA HIS A 589 11.12 5.89 -12.64
C HIS A 589 11.26 7.13 -11.74
N SER A 590 10.15 7.63 -11.21
CA SER A 590 10.10 8.79 -10.31
C SER A 590 9.63 8.29 -8.95
N ASP A 591 10.52 8.19 -7.95
CA ASP A 591 10.16 7.68 -6.61
C ASP A 591 9.59 8.83 -5.77
N ILE A 592 8.28 9.09 -5.82
CA ILE A 592 7.64 10.18 -5.06
C ILE A 592 6.23 9.71 -4.71
N THR A 593 5.84 9.83 -3.43
CA THR A 593 4.56 9.36 -2.90
C THR A 593 3.36 9.79 -3.74
N LYS A 594 3.31 11.05 -4.20
CA LYS A 594 2.17 11.56 -5.01
C LYS A 594 2.16 11.13 -6.47
N ASP A 595 3.24 10.52 -6.96
CA ASP A 595 3.34 10.04 -8.35
C ASP A 595 2.83 8.60 -8.42
N TYR A 596 1.51 8.47 -8.35
CA TYR A 596 0.80 7.19 -8.37
C TYR A 596 1.03 6.40 -9.68
N ILE A 597 1.52 7.00 -10.76
CA ILE A 597 1.82 6.24 -11.99
C ILE A 597 3.01 5.30 -11.76
N TYR A 598 4.06 5.80 -11.11
CA TYR A 598 5.28 5.06 -10.83
C TYR A 598 5.25 4.34 -9.48
N ASN A 599 4.58 4.92 -8.47
CA ASN A 599 4.64 4.43 -7.09
C ASN A 599 3.35 3.83 -6.54
N GLU A 600 2.29 3.67 -7.34
CA GLU A 600 1.18 2.82 -6.89
C GLU A 600 1.71 1.44 -6.53
N VAL A 601 1.12 0.88 -5.48
CA VAL A 601 1.33 -0.48 -4.98
C VAL A 601 -0.04 -1.10 -4.80
N THR A 602 -0.24 -2.32 -5.26
CA THR A 602 -1.55 -3.00 -5.20
C THR A 602 -1.39 -4.49 -4.94
N ASP A 603 -2.44 -5.12 -4.43
CA ASP A 603 -2.53 -6.58 -4.28
C ASP A 603 -2.21 -7.31 -5.60
N ASP A 604 -2.63 -6.73 -6.72
CA ASP A 604 -2.49 -7.27 -8.06
C ASP A 604 -1.06 -7.14 -8.61
N TYR A 605 -0.32 -6.09 -8.19
CA TYR A 605 1.08 -5.90 -8.56
C TYR A 605 1.96 -7.01 -7.97
N ASN A 606 1.70 -7.36 -6.70
CA ASN A 606 2.42 -8.39 -5.99
C ASN A 606 2.00 -9.82 -6.39
N ALA A 607 0.83 -10.01 -7.01
CA ALA A 607 0.27 -11.33 -7.22
C ALA A 607 1.10 -12.20 -8.17
N GLY A 608 1.38 -11.69 -9.38
CA GLY A 608 2.27 -12.36 -10.34
C GLY A 608 3.72 -12.42 -9.84
N PHE A 609 4.14 -11.41 -9.07
CA PHE A 609 5.48 -11.26 -8.50
C PHE A 609 5.83 -12.41 -7.54
N CYS A 610 4.96 -12.74 -6.59
CA CYS A 610 5.17 -13.87 -5.69
C CYS A 610 5.37 -15.19 -6.46
N GLY A 611 4.53 -15.44 -7.47
CA GLY A 611 4.61 -16.66 -8.28
C GLY A 611 5.86 -16.73 -9.16
N ASP A 612 6.27 -15.61 -9.76
CA ASP A 612 7.51 -15.52 -10.54
C ASP A 612 8.75 -15.75 -9.67
N LEU A 613 8.85 -15.08 -8.51
CA LEU A 613 9.92 -15.27 -7.54
C LEU A 613 10.03 -16.73 -7.07
N ALA A 614 8.91 -17.36 -6.72
CA ALA A 614 8.89 -18.76 -6.31
C ALA A 614 9.34 -19.70 -7.44
N GLY A 615 8.95 -19.42 -8.68
CA GLY A 615 9.40 -20.15 -9.86
C GLY A 615 10.88 -19.96 -10.15
N LEU A 616 11.39 -18.74 -10.06
CA LEU A 616 12.81 -18.42 -10.23
C LEU A 616 13.66 -19.08 -9.15
N TYR A 617 13.22 -19.07 -7.90
CA TYR A 617 13.86 -19.85 -6.84
C TYR A 617 13.87 -21.34 -7.19
N TYR A 618 12.73 -21.92 -7.57
CA TYR A 618 12.63 -23.34 -7.92
C TYR A 618 13.62 -23.76 -9.04
N PHE A 619 13.80 -22.92 -10.06
CA PHE A 619 14.69 -23.23 -11.18
C PHE A 619 16.15 -22.84 -10.97
N TYR A 620 16.41 -21.74 -10.26
CA TYR A 620 17.73 -21.13 -10.18
C TYR A 620 18.26 -20.95 -8.75
N GLY A 621 17.41 -20.78 -7.74
CA GLY A 621 17.82 -20.48 -6.36
C GLY A 621 17.85 -21.65 -5.38
N ALA A 622 17.16 -22.75 -5.66
CA ALA A 622 17.09 -23.93 -4.79
C ALA A 622 18.43 -24.69 -4.69
N GLU A 623 18.54 -25.65 -3.77
CA GLU A 623 19.75 -26.48 -3.60
C GLU A 623 20.17 -27.15 -4.93
N GLY A 624 21.44 -27.00 -5.29
CA GLY A 624 22.04 -27.54 -6.51
C GLY A 624 21.76 -26.74 -7.78
N LYS A 625 21.21 -25.52 -7.68
CA LYS A 625 20.91 -24.62 -8.81
C LYS A 625 21.97 -23.54 -8.99
N GLU A 626 21.87 -22.80 -10.11
CA GLU A 626 22.87 -21.81 -10.56
C GLU A 626 23.17 -20.72 -9.52
N HIS A 627 22.13 -20.22 -8.85
CA HIS A 627 22.12 -19.10 -7.92
C HIS A 627 21.84 -19.54 -6.47
N GLU A 628 22.14 -20.80 -6.13
CA GLU A 628 21.96 -21.32 -4.75
C GLU A 628 22.64 -20.42 -3.71
N GLU A 629 23.90 -20.03 -3.95
CA GLU A 629 24.66 -19.20 -2.99
C GLU A 629 24.16 -17.75 -2.88
N ASP A 630 23.39 -17.29 -3.87
CA ASP A 630 22.80 -15.94 -3.90
C ASP A 630 21.47 -15.88 -3.14
N ASN A 631 20.84 -17.02 -2.84
CA ASN A 631 19.49 -17.09 -2.28
C ASN A 631 19.52 -17.37 -0.78
N TYR A 632 19.06 -16.40 0.01
CA TYR A 632 18.92 -16.51 1.45
C TYR A 632 17.82 -15.59 1.97
N LEU A 633 17.09 -16.05 2.98
CA LEU A 633 16.15 -15.19 3.72
C LEU A 633 16.91 -14.18 4.58
N LYS A 634 16.25 -13.07 4.88
CA LYS A 634 16.70 -12.15 5.92
C LYS A 634 16.60 -12.84 7.29
N PRO A 635 17.71 -13.08 7.99
CA PRO A 635 17.70 -13.76 9.28
C PRO A 635 17.10 -12.87 10.36
N ASP A 636 16.35 -13.46 11.29
CA ASP A 636 15.72 -12.77 12.42
C ASP A 636 14.94 -11.52 11.97
N PHE A 637 14.27 -11.61 10.82
CA PHE A 637 13.55 -10.49 10.24
C PHE A 637 12.34 -10.14 11.09
N ASP A 638 12.37 -8.95 11.68
CA ASP A 638 11.23 -8.32 12.32
C ASP A 638 10.59 -7.34 11.33
N MET A 639 9.44 -7.73 10.78
CA MET A 639 8.70 -6.89 9.85
C MET A 639 8.12 -5.62 10.54
N SER A 640 7.98 -5.64 11.87
CA SER A 640 7.52 -4.51 12.68
C SER A 640 8.62 -3.48 12.97
N GLU A 641 9.90 -3.81 12.79
CA GLU A 641 11.03 -2.86 12.86
C GLU A 641 11.12 -2.01 11.57
N ASN A 642 10.02 -1.38 11.18
CA ASN A 642 9.91 -0.68 9.91
C ASN A 642 9.51 0.79 10.02
N ALA A 643 9.16 1.26 11.22
CA ALA A 643 8.93 2.67 11.50
C ALA A 643 10.27 3.43 11.43
N ILE A 644 10.48 4.18 10.34
CA ILE A 644 11.63 5.06 10.16
C ILE A 644 11.42 6.44 10.81
N GLY A 645 10.16 6.76 11.15
CA GLY A 645 9.76 8.00 11.80
C GLY A 645 9.49 9.13 10.81
N TYR A 646 9.26 10.33 11.35
CA TYR A 646 9.00 11.53 10.55
C TYR A 646 10.32 12.20 10.11
N ASP A 647 10.36 12.77 8.90
CA ASP A 647 11.49 13.55 8.37
C ASP A 647 11.65 14.93 9.03
N GLN A 648 10.59 15.37 9.71
CA GLN A 648 10.55 16.65 10.39
C GLN A 648 11.49 16.67 11.59
N VAL A 649 12.15 17.81 11.80
CA VAL A 649 13.10 18.03 12.90
C VAL A 649 12.70 19.23 13.77
N ASP A 650 13.16 19.24 15.01
CA ASP A 650 13.04 20.38 15.92
C ASP A 650 14.00 21.53 15.54
N ALA A 651 14.01 22.61 16.34
CA ALA A 651 14.86 23.78 16.10
C ALA A 651 16.37 23.49 16.21
N ASP A 652 16.74 22.40 16.88
CA ASP A 652 18.11 21.94 17.07
C ASP A 652 18.53 20.90 16.02
N GLY A 653 17.60 20.49 15.13
CA GLY A 653 17.83 19.53 14.06
C GLY A 653 17.63 18.07 14.48
N ASN A 654 17.08 17.80 15.66
CA ASN A 654 16.76 16.44 16.09
C ASN A 654 15.43 15.98 15.46
N PRO A 655 15.30 14.69 15.07
CA PRO A 655 14.02 14.16 14.60
C PRO A 655 12.90 14.39 15.63
N LEU A 656 11.71 14.75 15.16
CA LEU A 656 10.56 14.88 16.05
C LEU A 656 10.19 13.51 16.66
N PRO A 657 9.73 13.46 17.93
CA PRO A 657 9.29 12.21 18.54
C PRO A 657 8.09 11.60 17.82
N THR A 658 8.00 10.27 17.80
CA THR A 658 6.73 9.56 17.58
C THR A 658 5.97 9.45 18.90
N GLY A 659 4.70 9.07 18.83
CA GLY A 659 3.83 8.93 19.99
C GLY A 659 3.22 10.25 20.46
N LEU A 660 3.06 10.41 21.76
CA LEU A 660 2.38 11.54 22.38
C LEU A 660 3.37 12.45 23.10
N TYR A 661 3.44 13.71 22.70
CA TYR A 661 4.36 14.69 23.29
C TYR A 661 3.83 16.12 23.26
N ILE A 662 4.52 17.03 23.95
CA ILE A 662 4.13 18.45 24.09
C ILE A 662 5.20 19.37 23.52
N SER A 663 4.74 20.44 22.85
CA SER A 663 5.53 21.65 22.69
C SER A 663 4.86 22.87 23.33
N GLY A 664 5.68 23.83 23.78
CA GLY A 664 5.23 25.02 24.50
C GLY A 664 5.81 26.32 23.92
N GLY A 665 5.07 27.42 24.08
CA GLY A 665 5.51 28.75 23.71
C GLY A 665 4.99 29.82 24.68
N LYS A 666 5.62 30.99 24.66
CA LYS A 666 5.24 32.15 25.49
C LYS A 666 5.09 33.43 24.67
N ASN A 667 4.20 34.33 25.10
CA ASN A 667 4.04 35.66 24.52
C ASN A 667 3.46 36.64 25.56
N GLN A 668 3.38 37.93 25.21
CA GLN A 668 2.72 39.01 25.96
C GLN A 668 3.13 39.14 27.44
N GLU A 669 4.33 38.68 27.81
CA GLU A 669 4.82 38.70 29.18
C GLU A 669 5.08 40.13 29.70
N ASN A 670 4.51 40.43 30.88
CA ASN A 670 4.67 41.71 31.58
C ASN A 670 4.37 41.55 33.09
N GLU A 671 4.42 42.65 33.86
CA GLU A 671 4.19 42.64 35.32
C GLU A 671 2.77 42.19 35.74
N ALA A 672 1.81 42.10 34.81
CA ALA A 672 0.46 41.63 35.06
C ALA A 672 0.24 40.16 34.64
N GLY A 673 1.23 39.49 34.05
CA GLY A 673 1.09 38.09 33.64
C GLY A 673 1.81 37.70 32.35
N ILE A 674 1.51 36.51 31.88
CA ILE A 674 2.08 35.88 30.69
C ILE A 674 1.01 35.16 29.87
N GLN A 675 1.18 35.15 28.54
CA GLN A 675 0.41 34.28 27.65
C GLN A 675 1.21 33.02 27.33
N ILE A 676 0.59 31.86 27.52
CA ILE A 676 1.16 30.55 27.28
C ILE A 676 0.43 29.87 26.12
N LYS A 677 1.19 29.16 25.30
CA LYS A 677 0.72 28.27 24.25
C LYS A 677 1.20 26.85 24.55
N ILE A 678 0.28 25.90 24.50
CA ILE A 678 0.56 24.46 24.58
C ILE A 678 0.10 23.84 23.27
N VAL A 679 0.93 22.97 22.70
CA VAL A 679 0.57 22.13 21.57
C VAL A 679 0.75 20.68 21.98
N VAL A 680 -0.35 19.94 22.01
CA VAL A 680 -0.34 18.48 22.18
C VAL A 680 -0.17 17.86 20.81
N HIS A 681 0.75 16.91 20.68
CA HIS A 681 0.99 16.17 19.44
C HIS A 681 0.64 14.70 19.67
N ASN A 682 -0.27 14.18 18.85
CA ASN A 682 -0.51 12.75 18.67
C ASN A 682 0.10 12.31 17.32
N ARG A 683 1.22 11.61 17.41
CA ARG A 683 1.96 11.00 16.30
C ARG A 683 2.19 9.52 16.56
N THR A 684 1.18 8.86 17.08
CA THR A 684 1.21 7.41 17.31
C THR A 684 1.36 6.70 15.97
N VAL A 685 2.32 5.76 15.86
CA VAL A 685 2.62 5.08 14.59
C VAL A 685 2.51 3.56 14.72
N ASN A 686 2.63 3.02 15.93
CA ASN A 686 2.64 1.59 16.23
C ASN A 686 1.57 1.20 17.27
N PRO A 687 0.28 1.10 16.90
CA PRO A 687 -0.32 1.57 15.65
C PRO A 687 -0.78 3.05 15.75
N PRO A 688 -1.14 3.68 14.63
CA PRO A 688 -1.78 4.99 14.62
C PRO A 688 -3.18 4.92 15.24
N ARG A 689 -3.50 5.85 16.14
CA ARG A 689 -4.80 5.84 16.83
C ARG A 689 -5.25 7.22 17.30
N PHE A 690 -6.56 7.38 17.42
CA PHE A 690 -7.13 8.52 18.14
C PHE A 690 -6.82 8.44 19.64
N GLU A 691 -6.65 9.61 20.26
CA GLU A 691 -6.47 9.74 21.71
C GLU A 691 -7.48 10.75 22.25
N SER A 692 -8.27 10.35 23.24
CA SER A 692 -9.50 11.06 23.65
C SER A 692 -9.39 11.79 25.00
N ASN A 693 -8.57 11.26 25.91
CA ASN A 693 -8.54 11.64 27.32
C ASN A 693 -7.14 12.10 27.73
N LEU A 694 -6.78 13.30 27.28
CA LEU A 694 -5.45 13.86 27.51
C LEU A 694 -5.49 14.99 28.53
N LYS A 695 -4.43 15.12 29.32
CA LYS A 695 -4.23 16.24 30.25
C LYS A 695 -2.82 16.80 30.12
N ALA A 696 -2.70 18.10 29.91
CA ALA A 696 -1.41 18.78 29.98
C ALA A 696 -1.33 19.60 31.27
N ARG A 697 -0.16 19.63 31.92
CA ARG A 697 0.07 20.49 33.11
C ARG A 697 1.21 21.46 32.90
N TYR A 698 0.92 22.74 33.16
CA TYR A 698 1.90 23.82 33.23
C TYR A 698 2.13 24.21 34.69
N TYR A 699 3.38 24.09 35.15
CA TYR A 699 3.80 24.34 36.53
C TYR A 699 4.42 25.74 36.67
N PHE A 700 3.89 26.52 37.61
CA PHE A 700 4.28 27.91 37.88
C PHE A 700 4.48 28.15 39.37
N ASN A 701 5.20 29.20 39.76
CA ASN A 701 5.47 29.53 41.15
C ASN A 701 4.86 30.89 41.52
N ILE A 702 4.33 31.03 42.74
CA ILE A 702 3.73 32.28 43.25
C ILE A 702 4.56 32.95 44.35
N GLY A 703 5.86 32.65 44.40
CA GLY A 703 6.78 33.12 45.44
C GLY A 703 6.77 34.64 45.56
N GLU A 704 6.73 35.36 44.44
CA GLU A 704 6.70 36.82 44.39
C GLU A 704 5.40 37.42 44.94
N GLN A 705 4.25 36.74 44.80
CA GLN A 705 3.00 37.16 45.43
C GLN A 705 3.05 36.90 46.94
N LEU A 706 3.58 35.75 47.36
CA LEU A 706 3.73 35.40 48.78
C LEU A 706 4.65 36.40 49.51
N GLU A 707 5.69 36.91 48.84
CA GLU A 707 6.62 37.90 49.39
C GLU A 707 5.95 39.24 49.73
N ILE A 708 4.93 39.64 48.95
CA ILE A 708 4.17 40.87 49.18
C ILE A 708 2.90 40.65 50.02
N GLY A 709 2.67 39.43 50.49
CA GLY A 709 1.55 39.06 51.35
C GLY A 709 0.24 38.76 50.62
N GLU A 710 0.32 38.54 49.30
CA GLU A 710 -0.76 38.02 48.48
C GLU A 710 -0.78 36.48 48.52
N ASP A 711 -1.79 35.88 47.88
CA ASP A 711 -1.94 34.43 47.76
C ASP A 711 -2.52 34.05 46.39
N ILE A 712 -2.74 32.76 46.16
CA ILE A 712 -3.22 32.24 44.87
C ILE A 712 -4.53 32.88 44.36
N SER A 713 -5.34 33.49 45.23
CA SER A 713 -6.57 34.17 44.81
C SER A 713 -6.33 35.38 43.90
N TYR A 714 -5.10 35.90 43.88
CA TYR A 714 -4.64 36.96 42.99
C TYR A 714 -4.25 36.45 41.60
N ILE A 715 -4.18 35.13 41.37
CA ILE A 715 -3.93 34.57 40.04
C ILE A 715 -5.27 34.19 39.39
N GLU A 716 -5.41 34.48 38.09
CA GLU A 716 -6.49 33.98 37.24
C GLU A 716 -6.00 33.50 35.89
N THR A 717 -6.78 32.60 35.29
CA THR A 717 -6.56 32.13 33.93
C THR A 717 -7.54 32.78 32.96
N ARG A 718 -7.08 33.10 31.75
CA ARG A 718 -7.92 33.57 30.65
C ARG A 718 -7.70 32.67 29.43
N VAL A 719 -8.72 31.99 28.92
CA VAL A 719 -8.60 31.21 27.67
C VAL A 719 -8.55 32.17 26.48
N ASP A 720 -7.48 32.08 25.71
CA ASP A 720 -7.25 32.92 24.53
C ASP A 720 -7.62 32.19 23.24
N TYR A 721 -7.33 30.88 23.16
CA TYR A 721 -7.68 30.04 22.01
C TYR A 721 -7.76 28.57 22.39
N ASP A 722 -8.75 27.87 21.83
CA ASP A 722 -8.90 26.42 21.89
C ASP A 722 -9.14 25.89 20.48
N GLN A 723 -8.15 25.17 19.94
CA GLN A 723 -8.24 24.60 18.60
C GLN A 723 -9.27 23.47 18.51
N GLU A 724 -9.43 22.66 19.56
CA GLU A 724 -10.39 21.55 19.55
C GLU A 724 -11.82 22.07 19.42
N LYS A 725 -12.14 23.11 20.19
CA LYS A 725 -13.41 23.84 20.07
C LYS A 725 -13.61 24.43 18.68
N SER A 726 -12.57 24.95 18.06
CA SER A 726 -12.65 25.52 16.72
C SER A 726 -12.86 24.45 15.65
N PHE A 727 -12.18 23.32 15.74
CA PHE A 727 -12.20 22.24 14.72
C PHE A 727 -13.50 21.44 14.78
N THR A 728 -14.10 21.32 15.95
CA THR A 728 -15.34 20.57 16.14
C THR A 728 -16.60 21.43 16.09
N ASP A 729 -16.48 22.72 15.74
CA ASP A 729 -17.55 23.72 15.80
C ASP A 729 -18.27 23.74 17.17
N GLY A 730 -17.47 23.64 18.23
CA GLY A 730 -17.91 23.67 19.62
C GLY A 730 -18.60 22.39 20.13
N LYS A 731 -18.53 21.27 19.40
CA LYS A 731 -19.03 19.98 19.89
C LYS A 731 -18.16 19.44 21.03
N ASN A 732 -16.84 19.62 20.94
CA ASN A 732 -15.86 19.28 21.96
C ASN A 732 -15.03 20.52 22.33
N GLU A 733 -14.47 20.58 23.53
CA GLU A 733 -13.57 21.65 23.96
C GLU A 733 -12.63 21.14 25.05
N ALA A 734 -11.47 21.80 25.19
CA ALA A 734 -10.57 21.55 26.30
C ALA A 734 -10.93 22.42 27.50
N HIS A 735 -10.85 21.83 28.69
CA HIS A 735 -11.16 22.50 29.95
C HIS A 735 -9.89 22.86 30.70
N ILE A 736 -9.76 24.13 31.07
CA ILE A 736 -8.70 24.63 31.93
C ILE A 736 -9.15 24.59 33.40
N SER A 737 -8.28 24.13 34.30
CA SER A 737 -8.53 24.13 35.74
C SER A 737 -8.28 25.50 36.37
N GLU A 738 -8.86 25.73 37.54
CA GLU A 738 -8.30 26.72 38.49
C GLU A 738 -6.89 26.28 38.93
N PRO A 739 -6.03 27.20 39.42
CA PRO A 739 -4.73 26.83 39.97
C PRO A 739 -4.80 25.75 41.05
N VAL A 740 -4.06 24.66 40.83
CA VAL A 740 -3.97 23.54 41.78
C VAL A 740 -2.63 23.61 42.50
N LYS A 741 -2.67 23.57 43.84
CA LYS A 741 -1.46 23.60 44.66
C LYS A 741 -0.65 22.31 44.46
N TYR A 742 0.61 22.45 44.06
CA TYR A 742 1.54 21.32 43.89
C TYR A 742 2.35 21.07 45.18
N ASP A 743 2.94 22.12 45.75
CA ASP A 743 3.76 22.01 46.96
C ASP A 743 3.56 23.18 47.95
N ASP A 744 4.24 23.11 49.10
CA ASP A 744 4.22 24.17 50.12
C ASP A 744 5.23 25.31 49.86
N ASN A 745 6.04 25.24 48.80
CA ASN A 745 7.03 26.25 48.43
C ASN A 745 6.47 27.30 47.46
N GLY A 746 5.16 27.28 47.22
CA GLY A 746 4.49 28.22 46.31
C GLY A 746 4.37 27.70 44.89
N THR A 747 4.66 26.42 44.60
CA THR A 747 4.45 25.84 43.27
C THR A 747 3.00 25.41 43.09
N TYR A 748 2.41 25.81 41.96
CA TYR A 748 1.07 25.46 41.51
C TYR A 748 1.15 24.92 40.08
N TYR A 749 0.05 24.33 39.61
CA TYR A 749 -0.11 24.02 38.20
C TYR A 749 -1.49 24.39 37.67
N ILE A 750 -1.55 24.64 36.38
CA ILE A 750 -2.78 24.65 35.58
C ILE A 750 -2.87 23.33 34.82
N GLU A 751 -4.02 22.68 34.87
CA GLU A 751 -4.33 21.50 34.06
C GLU A 751 -5.24 21.89 32.90
N ILE A 752 -4.89 21.46 31.70
CA ILE A 752 -5.72 21.56 30.50
C ILE A 752 -6.14 20.13 30.15
N SER A 753 -7.43 19.84 30.20
CA SER A 753 -7.97 18.51 29.96
C SER A 753 -8.82 18.46 28.70
N TRP A 754 -8.45 17.57 27.79
CA TRP A 754 -9.26 17.09 26.67
C TRP A 754 -9.97 15.81 27.16
N GLN A 755 -11.29 15.80 27.15
CA GLN A 755 -12.09 14.67 27.65
C GLN A 755 -13.08 14.28 26.57
N ASN A 756 -13.01 13.03 26.09
CA ASN A 756 -13.75 12.56 24.91
C ASN A 756 -13.50 13.44 23.66
N CYS A 757 -12.27 13.96 23.51
CA CYS A 757 -11.87 14.75 22.36
C CYS A 757 -10.91 13.92 21.51
N ASP A 758 -11.45 13.17 20.55
CA ASP A 758 -10.67 12.26 19.72
C ASP A 758 -9.86 13.03 18.69
N PHE A 759 -8.53 12.94 18.76
CA PHE A 759 -7.69 13.49 17.70
C PHE A 759 -6.42 12.70 17.42
N TYR A 760 -6.02 12.75 16.16
CA TYR A 760 -4.71 12.40 15.64
C TYR A 760 -4.09 13.65 14.99
N GLY A 761 -2.77 13.80 15.07
CA GLY A 761 -2.08 15.06 14.78
C GLY A 761 -2.05 16.00 15.99
N SER A 762 -2.04 17.31 15.76
CA SER A 762 -1.79 18.28 16.84
C SER A 762 -3.03 19.07 17.29
N ARG A 763 -3.03 19.52 18.55
CA ARG A 763 -4.02 20.46 19.11
C ARG A 763 -3.35 21.59 19.88
N VAL A 764 -3.66 22.83 19.49
CA VAL A 764 -3.17 24.06 20.10
C VAL A 764 -4.17 24.57 21.14
N TYR A 765 -3.66 24.93 22.32
CA TYR A 765 -4.39 25.62 23.37
C TYR A 765 -3.60 26.83 23.87
N GLN A 766 -4.24 27.97 24.02
CA GLN A 766 -3.61 29.20 24.49
C GLN A 766 -4.38 29.80 25.66
N PHE A 767 -3.66 30.22 26.69
CA PHE A 767 -4.23 30.86 27.88
C PHE A 767 -3.28 31.89 28.48
N GLY A 768 -3.84 32.91 29.11
CA GLY A 768 -3.12 33.85 29.96
C GLY A 768 -3.10 33.37 31.41
N LEU A 769 -1.95 33.45 32.06
CA LEU A 769 -1.77 33.42 33.52
C LEU A 769 -1.59 34.86 33.99
N LEU A 770 -2.58 35.39 34.69
CA LEU A 770 -2.67 36.82 34.98
C LEU A 770 -2.68 37.07 36.50
N ASN A 771 -1.93 38.08 36.92
CA ASN A 771 -2.05 38.64 38.26
C ASN A 771 -3.15 39.71 38.27
N LYS A 772 -4.16 39.51 39.12
CA LYS A 772 -5.23 40.47 39.39
C LYS A 772 -4.64 41.69 40.07
N MET A 773 -4.99 42.87 39.53
CA MET A 773 -4.59 44.13 40.14
C MET A 773 -5.08 44.21 41.58
N ASN A 774 -4.16 44.48 42.49
CA ASN A 774 -4.49 44.64 43.89
C ASN A 774 -5.34 45.91 44.09
N GLU A 775 -6.52 45.76 44.69
CA GLU A 775 -7.48 46.88 44.85
C GLU A 775 -6.98 47.97 45.81
N GLU A 776 -6.02 47.67 46.69
CA GLU A 776 -5.46 48.61 47.66
C GLU A 776 -4.24 49.36 47.11
N THR A 777 -3.34 48.65 46.43
CA THR A 777 -2.05 49.18 45.95
C THR A 777 -2.06 49.58 44.48
N TYR A 778 -3.02 49.10 43.68
CA TYR A 778 -3.16 49.31 42.24
C TYR A 778 -1.93 48.91 41.41
N ASP A 779 -1.23 47.87 41.88
CA ASP A 779 -0.08 47.26 41.21
C ASP A 779 -0.35 45.77 40.89
N THR A 780 0.55 45.21 40.09
CA THR A 780 0.64 43.79 39.74
C THR A 780 2.12 43.41 39.76
N VAL A 781 2.42 42.22 40.27
CA VAL A 781 3.77 41.66 40.33
C VAL A 781 3.71 40.24 39.79
N TRP A 782 4.38 39.95 38.68
CA TRP A 782 4.42 38.63 38.05
C TRP A 782 5.85 38.33 37.61
N ASP A 783 6.37 37.14 37.93
CA ASP A 783 7.70 36.70 37.54
C ASP A 783 7.70 35.26 37.03
N SER A 784 7.53 35.07 35.72
CA SER A 784 7.57 33.72 35.12
C SER A 784 8.96 33.07 35.13
N THR A 785 10.03 33.78 35.50
CA THR A 785 11.40 33.22 35.41
C THR A 785 11.68 32.14 36.46
N ASN A 786 10.85 32.07 37.50
CA ASN A 786 10.90 31.05 38.54
C ASN A 786 9.95 29.87 38.29
N ASP A 787 9.13 29.93 37.22
CA ASP A 787 8.22 28.86 36.83
C ASP A 787 9.01 27.65 36.31
N TYR A 788 8.67 26.47 36.80
CA TYR A 788 9.29 25.23 36.35
C TYR A 788 9.11 25.01 34.85
N SER A 789 7.89 25.22 34.33
CA SER A 789 7.57 24.96 32.92
C SER A 789 8.05 26.05 31.94
N TYR A 790 8.60 27.17 32.42
CA TYR A 790 8.89 28.34 31.57
C TYR A 790 10.23 28.30 30.83
N ALA A 791 11.23 27.65 31.42
CA ALA A 791 12.63 27.82 31.00
C ALA A 791 12.92 27.46 29.54
N ASP A 792 12.20 26.48 28.99
CA ASP A 792 12.44 25.95 27.64
C ASP A 792 11.55 26.63 26.58
N LEU A 793 10.61 27.48 26.99
CA LEU A 793 9.64 28.08 26.08
C LEU A 793 10.28 29.14 25.18
N ILE A 794 9.90 29.10 23.91
CA ILE A 794 10.25 30.12 22.92
C ILE A 794 9.14 31.15 22.75
N SER A 795 9.51 32.36 22.33
CA SER A 795 8.53 33.39 21.99
C SER A 795 7.78 33.03 20.71
N PHE A 796 6.45 33.15 20.70
CA PHE A 796 5.64 33.03 19.48
C PHE A 796 5.10 34.40 19.05
N GLU A 797 5.18 34.69 17.75
CA GLU A 797 4.37 35.75 17.11
C GLU A 797 2.94 35.22 16.88
N ASP A 798 2.02 35.99 16.30
CA ASP A 798 0.63 35.55 15.98
C ASP A 798 0.52 34.27 15.09
N ASP A 799 1.62 33.59 14.79
CA ASP A 799 1.70 32.37 13.99
C ASP A 799 1.68 31.09 14.86
N ASN A 800 0.81 30.15 14.48
CA ASN A 800 0.56 28.90 15.19
C ASN A 800 1.74 27.91 15.14
N ALA A 801 2.82 28.18 14.38
CA ALA A 801 3.97 27.29 14.22
C ALA A 801 5.07 27.42 15.29
N ALA A 802 5.18 28.54 16.02
CA ALA A 802 6.27 28.73 17.00
C ALA A 802 5.95 28.09 18.36
N ALA A 803 6.58 26.96 18.67
CA ALA A 803 6.62 26.30 19.99
C ALA A 803 7.85 25.37 20.07
N ALA A 804 8.41 25.17 21.25
CA ALA A 804 9.56 24.28 21.48
C ALA A 804 9.11 23.02 22.22
N ILE A 805 9.61 21.85 21.80
CA ILE A 805 9.40 20.60 22.56
C ILE A 805 9.98 20.79 23.96
N THR A 806 9.23 20.39 24.98
CA THR A 806 9.67 20.50 26.37
C THR A 806 9.15 19.35 27.20
N GLU A 807 9.98 18.83 28.08
CA GLU A 807 9.60 17.86 29.10
C GLU A 807 9.05 18.52 30.36
N LYS A 808 9.14 19.85 30.49
CA LYS A 808 8.69 20.56 31.70
C LYS A 808 7.20 20.90 31.67
N ILE A 809 6.51 20.60 30.57
CA ILE A 809 5.06 20.53 30.49
C ILE A 809 4.70 19.06 30.35
N THR A 810 4.05 18.51 31.36
CA THR A 810 3.77 17.06 31.42
C THR A 810 2.45 16.74 30.73
N LEU A 811 2.40 15.63 30.00
CA LEU A 811 1.20 15.09 29.37
C LEU A 811 0.79 13.79 30.06
N TYR A 812 -0.52 13.63 30.23
CA TYR A 812 -1.12 12.41 30.77
C TYR A 812 -2.16 11.90 29.77
N ALA A 813 -2.23 10.58 29.63
CA ALA A 813 -3.29 9.86 28.92
C ALA A 813 -3.94 8.89 29.90
N ASP A 814 -5.27 8.92 30.02
CA ASP A 814 -6.02 8.13 31.00
C ASP A 814 -5.42 8.18 32.42
N ASP A 815 -5.11 9.39 32.88
CA ASP A 815 -4.49 9.70 34.18
C ASP A 815 -3.07 9.15 34.41
N LYS A 816 -2.43 8.55 33.40
CA LYS A 816 -1.03 8.12 33.46
C LYS A 816 -0.11 9.14 32.83
N LEU A 817 0.99 9.48 33.50
CA LEU A 817 2.03 10.35 32.96
C LEU A 817 2.71 9.65 31.78
N ILE A 818 2.63 10.24 30.59
CA ILE A 818 3.16 9.68 29.34
C ILE A 818 4.27 10.52 28.71
N TRP A 819 4.36 11.80 29.07
CA TRP A 819 5.41 12.69 28.59
C TRP A 819 5.83 13.69 29.67
N GLY A 820 7.14 13.96 29.73
CA GLY A 820 7.72 14.99 30.57
C GLY A 820 8.07 14.54 31.99
N VAL A 821 8.53 15.52 32.77
CA VAL A 821 9.03 15.37 34.12
C VAL A 821 8.36 16.40 35.03
N GLU A 822 7.68 15.95 36.07
CA GLU A 822 7.10 16.80 37.10
C GLU A 822 8.17 17.53 37.94
N PRO A 823 7.85 18.64 38.64
CA PRO A 823 8.82 19.39 39.44
C PRO A 823 9.58 18.60 40.51
N ASP A 824 9.02 17.50 41.02
CA ASP A 824 9.66 16.62 42.00
C ASP A 824 10.63 15.59 41.38
N GLY A 825 10.74 15.56 40.05
CA GLY A 825 11.55 14.62 39.29
C GLY A 825 10.81 13.35 38.87
N THR A 826 9.52 13.22 39.14
CA THR A 826 8.68 12.14 38.61
C THR A 826 8.61 12.26 37.09
N ALA A 827 9.20 11.30 36.38
CA ALA A 827 9.22 11.25 34.92
C ALA A 827 8.22 10.22 34.40
N ALA A 828 7.76 10.43 33.16
CA ALA A 828 6.99 9.41 32.44
C ALA A 828 7.77 8.07 32.39
N GLU A 829 7.05 6.96 32.54
CA GLU A 829 7.65 5.64 32.28
C GLU A 829 7.92 5.49 30.78
N ASP A 830 9.10 4.96 30.44
CA ASP A 830 9.50 4.67 29.05
C ASP A 830 8.67 3.51 28.51
N ASN A 831 7.48 3.82 27.99
CA ASN A 831 6.46 2.85 27.61
C ASN A 831 6.57 2.37 26.15
N GLY A 832 7.73 2.54 25.50
CA GLY A 832 7.99 2.02 24.15
C GLY A 832 7.17 2.65 23.01
N GLY A 833 6.20 3.52 23.30
CA GLY A 833 5.39 4.24 22.30
C GLY A 833 5.92 5.62 21.91
N ASN A 834 6.84 6.18 22.71
CA ASN A 834 7.49 7.48 22.48
C ASN A 834 8.96 7.25 22.10
N THR A 835 9.21 6.53 21.02
CA THR A 835 10.57 6.30 20.54
C THR A 835 11.05 7.52 19.75
N MET A 836 12.14 8.14 20.18
CA MET A 836 12.94 8.93 19.24
C MET A 836 13.41 7.98 18.13
N PRO A 837 13.30 8.35 16.84
CA PRO A 837 13.82 7.52 15.76
C PRO A 837 15.26 7.14 16.04
N THR A 838 15.60 5.85 15.97
CA THR A 838 16.96 5.33 16.12
C THR A 838 17.82 5.82 14.95
N THR A 839 18.27 7.06 15.04
CA THR A 839 19.54 7.47 14.46
C THR A 839 20.60 7.13 15.48
N THR A 840 21.62 6.38 15.07
CA THR A 840 22.84 6.17 15.86
C THR A 840 23.49 7.51 16.15
N SER A 841 23.05 8.17 17.23
CA SER A 841 23.70 9.34 17.79
C SER A 841 24.86 8.85 18.64
N GLY A 842 26.08 9.14 18.18
CA GLY A 842 27.26 8.95 18.99
C GLY A 842 27.17 9.86 20.22
N ALA A 843 27.35 9.29 21.41
CA ALA A 843 27.37 10.05 22.67
C ALA A 843 28.34 11.23 22.58
N GLU A 844 27.93 12.41 23.09
CA GLU A 844 28.83 13.56 23.26
C GLU A 844 30.07 13.14 24.07
N SER A 845 31.23 13.20 23.41
CA SER A 845 32.54 12.92 24.01
C SER A 845 33.30 14.23 24.21
N ASP A 846 34.06 14.35 25.30
CA ASP A 846 35.00 15.47 25.51
C ASP A 846 36.18 15.47 24.51
N ASP A 847 36.30 14.45 23.64
CA ASP A 847 37.32 14.36 22.59
C ASP A 847 36.86 15.06 21.30
N VAL A 848 37.78 15.77 20.64
CA VAL A 848 37.53 16.49 19.38
C VAL A 848 37.75 15.55 18.20
N ASP A 849 36.68 15.23 17.46
CA ASP A 849 36.76 14.44 16.24
C ASP A 849 36.77 15.36 15.00
N TYR A 850 37.97 15.75 14.59
CA TYR A 850 38.14 16.75 13.53
C TYR A 850 37.59 16.28 12.20
N GLY A 851 36.55 16.98 11.72
CA GLY A 851 35.87 16.72 10.46
C GLY A 851 34.44 16.21 10.59
N ASP A 852 34.02 15.78 11.78
CA ASP A 852 32.66 15.29 12.08
C ASP A 852 31.76 16.45 12.55
N ALA A 853 31.34 17.28 11.60
CA ALA A 853 30.61 18.52 11.84
C ALA A 853 29.16 18.28 12.29
N ASN A 854 28.54 17.17 11.89
CA ASN A 854 27.18 16.80 12.30
C ASN A 854 27.15 15.93 13.58
N VAL A 855 28.31 15.51 14.10
CA VAL A 855 28.46 14.73 15.33
C VAL A 855 27.84 13.32 15.21
N ASP A 856 27.92 12.74 14.01
CA ASP A 856 27.42 11.38 13.74
C ASP A 856 28.49 10.28 13.94
N GLY A 857 29.71 10.68 14.34
CA GLY A 857 30.86 9.79 14.55
C GLY A 857 31.57 9.38 13.26
N LYS A 858 31.24 9.97 12.11
CA LYS A 858 31.83 9.67 10.80
C LYS A 858 32.15 10.93 10.02
N VAL A 859 33.43 11.12 9.69
CA VAL A 859 33.85 12.18 8.75
C VAL A 859 33.47 11.79 7.32
N ASN A 860 32.48 12.45 6.73
CA ASN A 860 31.93 12.21 5.41
C ASN A 860 31.49 13.52 4.69
N LEU A 861 30.84 13.41 3.52
CA LEU A 861 30.50 14.59 2.72
C LEU A 861 29.42 15.46 3.38
N ALA A 862 28.53 14.86 4.18
CA ALA A 862 27.49 15.56 4.92
C ALA A 862 28.10 16.62 5.86
N ASP A 863 29.25 16.35 6.47
CA ASP A 863 29.96 17.32 7.31
C ASP A 863 30.41 18.56 6.54
N ALA A 864 31.00 18.34 5.37
CA ALA A 864 31.43 19.44 4.51
C ALA A 864 30.23 20.23 4.00
N VAL A 865 29.12 19.55 3.66
CA VAL A 865 27.87 20.17 3.21
C VAL A 865 27.24 20.98 4.34
N LEU A 866 27.17 20.45 5.56
CA LEU A 866 26.63 21.13 6.72
C LEU A 866 27.43 22.40 7.02
N ILE A 867 28.76 22.35 7.01
CA ILE A 867 29.61 23.55 7.15
C ILE A 867 29.26 24.59 6.07
N MET A 868 29.14 24.16 4.81
CA MET A 868 28.79 25.07 3.69
C MET A 868 27.37 25.64 3.84
N GLN A 869 26.40 24.85 4.29
CA GLN A 869 25.02 25.25 4.54
C GLN A 869 24.92 26.27 5.68
N CYS A 870 25.60 26.02 6.81
CA CYS A 870 25.70 26.96 7.92
C CYS A 870 26.34 28.28 7.51
N LYS A 871 27.30 28.28 6.56
CA LYS A 871 27.89 29.52 6.03
C LYS A 871 27.03 30.23 5.00
N ALA A 872 26.32 29.49 4.16
CA ALA A 872 25.50 30.05 3.09
C ALA A 872 24.14 30.55 3.59
N ASN A 873 23.56 29.90 4.61
CA ASN A 873 22.26 30.26 5.18
C ASN A 873 22.25 30.05 6.70
N PRO A 874 22.97 30.89 7.46
CA PRO A 874 23.10 30.75 8.92
C PRO A 874 21.79 30.94 9.69
N SER A 875 20.73 31.45 9.05
CA SER A 875 19.38 31.54 9.63
C SER A 875 18.60 30.24 9.56
N LYS A 876 19.03 29.26 8.76
CA LYS A 876 18.37 27.96 8.60
C LYS A 876 19.19 26.79 9.13
N TYR A 877 20.52 26.87 9.05
CA TYR A 877 21.41 25.79 9.44
C TYR A 877 22.41 26.27 10.49
N THR A 878 22.56 25.52 11.58
CA THR A 878 23.52 25.79 12.65
C THR A 878 24.32 24.53 12.98
N LEU A 879 25.52 24.70 13.53
CA LEU A 879 26.32 23.61 14.08
C LEU A 879 26.08 23.56 15.59
N THR A 880 26.00 22.36 16.16
CA THR A 880 26.02 22.18 17.61
C THR A 880 27.34 22.71 18.20
N LYS A 881 27.44 22.82 19.52
CA LYS A 881 28.68 23.27 20.17
C LYS A 881 29.85 22.31 19.89
N GLN A 882 29.60 21.01 19.94
CA GLN A 882 30.59 19.99 19.59
C GLN A 882 30.84 19.97 18.08
N GLY A 883 29.80 20.03 17.24
CA GLY A 883 29.92 20.13 15.79
C GLY A 883 30.72 21.34 15.34
N THR A 884 30.60 22.48 16.02
CA THR A 884 31.43 23.68 15.77
C THR A 884 32.91 23.41 16.08
N THR A 885 33.19 22.61 17.10
CA THR A 885 34.57 22.25 17.51
C THR A 885 35.18 21.23 16.55
N ASN A 886 34.40 20.21 16.16
CA ASN A 886 34.80 19.19 15.19
C ASN A 886 34.97 19.77 13.78
N ALA A 887 34.11 20.72 13.39
CA ALA A 887 34.13 21.38 12.10
C ALA A 887 35.33 22.31 11.90
N ASP A 888 35.95 22.83 12.95
CA ASP A 888 37.15 23.69 12.87
C ASP A 888 38.41 22.82 12.65
N CYS A 889 38.52 22.23 11.46
CA CYS A 889 39.48 21.19 11.09
C CYS A 889 40.57 21.66 10.11
N CYS A 890 40.58 22.94 9.71
CA CYS A 890 41.60 23.58 8.88
C CYS A 890 42.04 24.91 9.49
N ASP A 891 43.32 25.05 9.84
CA ASP A 891 43.85 26.21 10.58
C ASP A 891 43.23 26.38 11.99
N THR A 892 42.94 25.24 12.65
CA THR A 892 42.28 25.09 13.96
C THR A 892 42.41 26.29 14.89
N GLY A 893 41.27 26.83 15.34
CA GLY A 893 41.19 27.97 16.24
C GLY A 893 41.03 29.32 15.53
N ASP A 894 40.90 29.34 14.20
CA ASP A 894 40.46 30.52 13.43
C ASP A 894 38.93 30.56 13.21
N GLY A 895 38.25 29.50 13.68
CA GLY A 895 36.80 29.35 13.62
C GLY A 895 36.33 28.76 12.29
N VAL A 896 35.21 28.03 12.33
CA VAL A 896 34.67 27.31 11.16
C VAL A 896 34.56 28.22 9.93
N SER A 897 35.02 27.74 8.79
CA SER A 897 35.08 28.44 7.51
C SER A 897 34.88 27.48 6.33
N ASN A 898 34.80 28.00 5.11
CA ASN A 898 34.76 27.14 3.91
C ASN A 898 36.08 26.38 3.68
N LYS A 899 37.17 26.77 4.35
CA LYS A 899 38.43 26.00 4.27
C LYS A 899 38.31 24.66 4.98
N ASP A 900 37.48 24.58 6.02
CA ASP A 900 37.22 23.37 6.78
C ASP A 900 36.41 22.36 5.98
N ALA A 901 35.33 22.82 5.34
CA ALA A 901 34.58 22.01 4.37
C ALA A 901 35.51 21.48 3.26
N LEU A 902 36.41 22.32 2.75
CA LEU A 902 37.39 21.91 1.74
C LEU A 902 38.42 20.91 2.30
N ALA A 903 38.82 21.03 3.57
CA ALA A 903 39.73 20.09 4.20
C ALA A 903 39.10 18.71 4.36
N ILE A 904 37.83 18.64 4.77
CA ILE A 904 37.03 17.41 4.81
C ILE A 904 36.94 16.81 3.41
N GLN A 905 36.55 17.57 2.39
CA GLN A 905 36.48 17.08 1.01
C GLN A 905 37.84 16.52 0.51
N ARG A 906 38.95 17.19 0.83
CA ARG A 906 40.30 16.72 0.48
C ARG A 906 40.69 15.45 1.23
N TYR A 907 40.26 15.31 2.48
CA TYR A 907 40.47 14.11 3.28
C TYR A 907 39.73 12.91 2.69
N LEU A 908 38.45 13.10 2.33
CA LEU A 908 37.62 12.07 1.68
C LEU A 908 38.15 11.64 0.31
N LEU A 909 38.72 12.58 -0.45
CA LEU A 909 39.35 12.31 -1.75
C LEU A 909 40.78 11.72 -1.63
N GLY A 910 41.28 11.47 -0.41
CA GLY A 910 42.64 10.98 -0.17
C GLY A 910 43.75 11.95 -0.59
N LEU A 911 43.43 13.23 -0.79
CA LEU A 911 44.38 14.29 -1.13
C LEU A 911 45.16 14.78 0.10
N ILE A 912 44.63 14.52 1.30
CA ILE A 912 45.29 14.63 2.59
C ILE A 912 44.95 13.39 3.43
N ASN A 913 45.84 13.00 4.34
CA ASN A 913 45.74 11.69 5.01
C ASN A 913 45.20 11.77 6.45
N LYS A 914 44.89 12.97 6.94
CA LYS A 914 44.35 13.21 8.30
C LYS A 914 43.80 14.63 8.44
N LEU A 915 42.91 14.81 9.41
CA LEU A 915 42.50 16.08 9.98
C LEU A 915 43.04 16.19 11.44
N PRO A 916 43.23 17.40 11.99
CA PRO A 916 43.09 18.69 11.30
C PRO A 916 44.31 18.99 10.41
N THR A 917 44.15 19.95 9.50
CA THR A 917 45.21 20.41 8.58
C THR A 917 45.54 21.89 8.77
N THR A 918 46.65 22.34 8.18
CA THR A 918 47.01 23.76 8.06
C THR A 918 47.00 24.15 6.59
N SER A 919 46.50 25.34 6.25
CA SER A 919 46.55 25.85 4.89
C SER A 919 48.01 26.03 4.44
N LYS A 920 48.43 25.21 3.48
CA LYS A 920 49.67 25.38 2.72
C LYS A 920 49.38 25.44 1.24
#